data_AF-A0A816CM59-F1
#
_entry.id   AF-A0A816CM59-F1
#
_cell.length_a   1.000
_cell.length_b   1.000
_cell.length_c   1.000
_cell.angle_alpha   90.00
_cell.angle_beta   90.00
_cell.angle_gamma   90.00
#
_symmetry.space_group_name_H-M   'P 1'
#
loop_
_entity.id
_entity.type
_entity.pdbx_description
1 polymer ?
#
loop_
_entity_poly.entity_id
_entity_poly.type
_entity_poly.pdbx_seq_one_letter_code
_entity_poly.pdbx_strand_id
1 'polypeptide(L)'
;ARRLHHNTYDRFGKQWTKNDVVGCMIDLHDKTISFSLNGELMLDNYGNETAFDGLNIDNIGFVPALTSFSGQKARLNFGQDVHSLKYFTSCGLQEGYEPFCVNMSKNATFWYSNFVPRFIPIKQDSPSFEVIRIGASRDNPPIIKLQSRLFGTLEKVEFEFIRLSLPISCHDKFVPRHITLEQRYAILNEYLESPAEKHNFIFLSRPKMSSSNEQIETSITNQSLLDPTDSFVKFLDQSTSKTNSSPIINENKSNIKTSTNKINSFFHCFLKEQQQQQHQQHQQEQPTKRIVKLNTDTNRIQNQLQATLRHSIRRMTHTARKSTIENENEFNDQQTNDYANDDIRVINEYVHEYYYAIRILPGQNPRSVFIGWVTSRFKPIDRQYDTTINKLTKFTRYCTITQTNDKGSIVESIRRQDAYMFCASDLLDNMIDKGNVARRVANGLVIGCLCDVSTGQLTFYVNGKESTQKFQVEPSTKLYPAVFVEPTVKEVLQFELGRIRNCLPLTAALFPSLNREERFIPQLPPRLHLQSLVHCHWSRVPNTNIRCQQLKLSEIRGWSVFVEDPVQMEAVYIPEEDQCTDILSLVEHEDNLNFCSNTLRLYNALCAQGNNRVSHEICKFVDEKQLMYCVKNAYLCGSIRIGIHNLLIALHFESHIKARSLTSTEFIIPLSDALRKSAILHPQNSNGQQQILAMSTYIPAMEQFLAVRPKLIKEEDFKVDRERKLLVPPPFNVSSLKEYIMNSLTDAIEKSSHHLRDPTGGTYANWLVPLLQLVDAFLVMGTLELNDIQQLLRLIDPTSFGLENEEHFNEGLLQMTLDEPVKLQLCYILQHLCNYQLQYRIESLIAFSEDFVRRLQADQKRRYQVLKESSLPPALMAKKTREFRCPPKDQMQALLNFKNDLNDTIVFHEDIQEEIKDMLKNFHSNLLVLQQVVEV
;
A
#
# COMPACT_ATOMS: atom_id res chain seq x y z
N ALA A 1 50.29 6.49 -5.25
CA ALA A 1 49.01 6.35 -5.96
C ALA A 1 48.71 7.68 -6.65
N ARG A 2 47.44 7.98 -6.92
CA ARG A 2 46.97 9.32 -7.29
C ARG A 2 45.72 9.63 -6.48
N ARG A 3 45.54 10.88 -6.04
CA ARG A 3 44.23 11.37 -5.59
C ARG A 3 43.51 12.02 -6.77
N LEU A 4 42.18 11.97 -6.75
CA LEU A 4 41.30 12.54 -7.78
C LEU A 4 40.36 13.53 -7.08
N HIS A 5 40.33 14.78 -7.54
CA HIS A 5 39.47 15.83 -7.00
C HIS A 5 39.01 16.73 -8.14
N HIS A 6 37.71 17.00 -8.30
CA HIS A 6 37.17 17.81 -9.40
C HIS A 6 37.80 17.52 -10.80
N ASN A 7 37.96 16.25 -11.15
CA ASN A 7 38.60 15.77 -12.38
C ASN A 7 40.11 16.09 -12.55
N THR A 8 40.80 16.62 -11.54
CA THR A 8 42.28 16.74 -11.51
C THR A 8 42.93 15.53 -10.84
N TYR A 9 44.15 15.18 -11.29
CA TYR A 9 44.91 14.04 -10.77
C TYR A 9 46.22 14.48 -10.15
N ASP A 10 46.31 14.43 -8.82
CA ASP A 10 47.56 14.71 -8.10
C ASP A 10 48.27 13.40 -7.72
N ARG A 11 49.61 13.46 -7.60
CA ARG A 11 50.38 12.36 -6.99
C ARG A 11 50.18 12.39 -5.47
N PHE A 12 49.71 11.28 -4.92
CA PHE A 12 49.46 11.11 -3.48
C PHE A 12 49.68 9.64 -3.07
N GLY A 13 50.33 9.40 -1.94
CA GLY A 13 50.55 8.06 -1.36
C GLY A 13 51.41 7.09 -2.20
N LYS A 14 51.58 5.86 -1.70
CA LYS A 14 52.41 4.78 -2.29
C LYS A 14 51.62 3.96 -3.34
N GLN A 15 52.24 3.00 -4.04
CA GLN A 15 51.53 2.07 -4.94
C GLN A 15 51.17 0.79 -4.16
N TRP A 16 49.94 0.30 -4.31
CA TRP A 16 49.47 -0.90 -3.61
C TRP A 16 50.05 -2.20 -4.18
N THR A 17 50.18 -3.17 -3.29
CA THR A 17 50.65 -4.53 -3.52
C THR A 17 49.59 -5.55 -3.05
N LYS A 18 49.86 -6.84 -3.22
CA LYS A 18 48.90 -7.90 -2.86
C LYS A 18 48.79 -8.03 -1.33
N ASN A 19 47.55 -8.00 -0.83
CA ASN A 19 47.17 -8.06 0.59
C ASN A 19 47.38 -6.77 1.41
N ASP A 20 47.74 -5.66 0.77
CA ASP A 20 47.75 -4.35 1.44
C ASP A 20 46.35 -3.98 1.98
N VAL A 21 46.34 -3.28 3.10
CA VAL A 21 45.13 -2.75 3.75
C VAL A 21 45.16 -1.24 3.66
N VAL A 22 44.14 -0.66 3.05
CA VAL A 22 43.95 0.79 2.95
C VAL A 22 42.92 1.21 4.00
N GLY A 23 43.30 2.13 4.88
CA GLY A 23 42.37 2.84 5.76
C GLY A 23 41.94 4.16 5.13
N CYS A 24 40.66 4.51 5.30
CA CYS A 24 40.10 5.80 4.89
C CYS A 24 39.48 6.44 6.12
N MET A 25 39.88 7.65 6.46
CA MET A 25 39.42 8.40 7.64
C MET A 25 38.84 9.73 7.17
N ILE A 26 37.78 10.18 7.84
CA ILE A 26 37.09 11.44 7.53
C ILE A 26 36.73 12.13 8.84
N ASP A 27 37.10 13.39 8.96
CA ASP A 27 36.72 14.25 10.07
C ASP A 27 35.77 15.35 9.55
N LEU A 28 34.57 15.40 10.13
CA LEU A 28 33.54 16.38 9.77
C LEU A 28 33.58 17.65 10.64
N HIS A 29 34.33 17.64 11.75
CA HIS A 29 34.62 18.83 12.54
C HIS A 29 35.77 19.62 11.89
N ASP A 30 36.88 18.95 11.61
CA ASP A 30 38.06 19.55 10.98
C ASP A 30 37.93 19.65 9.46
N LYS A 31 36.92 19.01 8.87
CA LYS A 31 36.60 19.07 7.42
C LYS A 31 37.71 18.47 6.54
N THR A 32 38.33 17.39 7.01
CA THR A 32 39.46 16.72 6.34
C THR A 32 39.16 15.26 5.99
N ILE A 33 39.94 14.73 5.03
CA ILE A 33 40.02 13.31 4.73
C ILE A 33 41.49 12.91 4.72
N SER A 34 41.82 11.82 5.40
CA SER A 34 43.15 11.21 5.39
C SER A 34 43.06 9.74 5.00
N PHE A 35 44.19 9.16 4.58
CA PHE A 35 44.27 7.77 4.17
C PHE A 35 45.50 7.11 4.78
N SER A 36 45.36 5.86 5.22
CA SER A 36 46.48 5.04 5.70
C SER A 36 46.72 3.82 4.80
N LEU A 37 47.95 3.34 4.78
CA LEU A 37 48.36 2.11 4.10
C LEU A 37 49.11 1.24 5.11
N ASN A 38 48.56 0.07 5.42
CA ASN A 38 49.10 -0.88 6.42
C ASN A 38 49.36 -0.26 7.80
N GLY A 39 48.56 0.74 8.20
CA GLY A 39 48.66 1.43 9.48
C GLY A 39 49.52 2.71 9.47
N GLU A 40 50.25 3.01 8.40
CA GLU A 40 50.97 4.28 8.23
C GLU A 40 50.10 5.31 7.49
N LEU A 41 50.06 6.56 7.93
CA LEU A 41 49.43 7.66 7.18
C LEU A 41 50.14 7.89 5.84
N MET A 42 49.37 8.14 4.78
CA MET A 42 49.90 8.46 3.46
C MET A 42 50.10 9.97 3.31
N LEU A 43 51.32 10.34 2.93
CA LEU A 43 51.70 11.74 2.74
C LEU A 43 51.53 12.20 1.27
N ASP A 44 51.34 13.51 1.09
CA ASP A 44 51.50 14.18 -0.19
C ASP A 44 53.00 14.46 -0.51
N ASN A 45 53.28 15.21 -1.59
CA ASN A 45 54.66 15.54 -1.98
C ASN A 45 55.31 16.62 -1.09
N TYR A 46 54.54 17.25 -0.21
CA TYR A 46 54.98 18.31 0.72
C TYR A 46 55.11 17.79 2.17
N GLY A 47 54.67 16.55 2.43
CA GLY A 47 54.70 15.93 3.75
C GLY A 47 53.40 16.08 4.55
N ASN A 48 52.31 16.55 3.95
CA ASN A 48 51.01 16.68 4.61
C ASN A 48 50.30 15.32 4.69
N GLU A 49 49.70 15.03 5.83
CA GLU A 49 48.90 13.82 6.11
C GLU A 49 47.44 13.95 5.61
N THR A 50 46.95 15.18 5.47
CA THR A 50 45.62 15.47 4.93
C THR A 50 45.59 15.30 3.41
N ALA A 51 44.73 14.40 2.94
CA ALA A 51 44.56 14.14 1.52
C ALA A 51 43.61 15.16 0.87
N PHE A 52 42.58 15.57 1.60
CA PHE A 52 41.63 16.63 1.27
C PHE A 52 41.33 17.47 2.52
N ASP A 53 41.06 18.75 2.31
CA ASP A 53 40.78 19.77 3.33
C ASP A 53 39.70 20.73 2.78
N GLY A 54 39.00 21.44 3.66
CA GLY A 54 37.96 22.40 3.32
C GLY A 54 36.68 21.77 2.78
N LEU A 55 36.30 20.57 3.25
CA LEU A 55 35.06 19.90 2.85
C LEU A 55 33.83 20.81 3.03
N ASN A 56 32.94 20.83 2.05
CA ASN A 56 31.61 21.41 2.23
C ASN A 56 30.68 20.36 2.86
N ILE A 57 30.13 20.69 4.03
CA ILE A 57 29.32 19.79 4.88
C ILE A 57 27.87 20.27 4.95
N ASP A 58 27.56 21.46 4.43
CA ASP A 58 26.25 22.10 4.56
C ASP A 58 25.16 21.28 3.82
N ASN A 59 24.43 20.47 4.59
CA ASN A 59 23.38 19.53 4.14
C ASN A 59 23.85 18.38 3.23
N ILE A 60 25.12 17.96 3.30
CA ILE A 60 25.66 16.86 2.48
C ILE A 60 26.23 15.75 3.37
N GLY A 61 25.77 14.51 3.17
CA GLY A 61 26.31 13.31 3.81
C GLY A 61 27.34 12.59 2.93
N PHE A 62 28.32 11.94 3.55
CA PHE A 62 29.35 11.16 2.88
C PHE A 62 29.08 9.65 3.03
N VAL A 63 29.32 8.88 1.97
CA VAL A 63 29.15 7.42 1.94
C VAL A 63 30.43 6.76 1.39
N PRO A 64 30.94 5.68 2.01
CA PRO A 64 32.10 4.95 1.48
C PRO A 64 31.83 4.40 0.06
N ALA A 65 32.71 4.72 -0.89
CA ALA A 65 32.59 4.28 -2.28
C ALA A 65 33.84 3.54 -2.76
N LEU A 66 33.65 2.54 -3.63
CA LEU A 66 34.72 1.79 -4.29
C LEU A 66 34.40 1.61 -5.78
N THR A 67 35.39 1.90 -6.63
CA THR A 67 35.38 1.50 -8.05
C THR A 67 36.40 0.39 -8.26
N SER A 68 36.00 -0.69 -8.94
CA SER A 68 36.85 -1.84 -9.26
C SER A 68 36.80 -2.14 -10.75
N PHE A 69 37.95 -2.46 -11.36
CA PHE A 69 38.05 -2.83 -12.77
C PHE A 69 37.99 -4.35 -12.97
N SER A 70 37.83 -4.78 -14.23
CA SER A 70 37.75 -6.20 -14.58
C SER A 70 38.95 -7.00 -14.06
N GLY A 71 38.70 -8.14 -13.42
CA GLY A 71 39.71 -9.02 -12.84
C GLY A 71 40.25 -8.60 -11.46
N GLN A 72 39.97 -7.38 -10.98
CA GLN A 72 40.36 -6.94 -9.64
C GLN A 72 39.45 -7.55 -8.57
N LYS A 73 40.03 -7.82 -7.39
CA LYS A 73 39.32 -8.34 -6.22
C LYS A 73 39.72 -7.53 -4.99
N ALA A 74 38.75 -7.03 -4.25
CA ALA A 74 38.93 -6.34 -2.99
C ALA A 74 38.02 -6.96 -1.91
N ARG A 75 38.43 -6.87 -0.65
CA ARG A 75 37.58 -7.18 0.51
C ARG A 75 37.33 -5.86 1.24
N LEU A 76 36.07 -5.42 1.26
CA LEU A 76 35.64 -4.29 2.08
C LEU A 76 35.36 -4.79 3.50
N ASN A 77 35.75 -3.98 4.49
CA ASN A 77 35.45 -4.21 5.90
C ASN A 77 35.11 -2.87 6.53
N PHE A 78 33.89 -2.73 7.04
CA PHE A 78 33.39 -1.52 7.68
C PHE A 78 33.47 -1.58 9.22
N GLY A 79 34.05 -2.65 9.78
CA GLY A 79 34.32 -2.77 11.22
C GLY A 79 33.08 -2.99 12.08
N GLN A 80 32.14 -3.81 11.59
CA GLN A 80 31.01 -4.29 12.40
C GLN A 80 31.50 -5.15 13.58
N ASP A 81 32.52 -5.97 13.35
CA ASP A 81 33.41 -6.50 14.39
C ASP A 81 34.70 -5.68 14.40
N VAL A 82 35.00 -5.02 15.52
CA VAL A 82 36.20 -4.18 15.68
C VAL A 82 37.48 -5.03 15.61
N HIS A 83 37.46 -6.27 16.09
CA HIS A 83 38.62 -7.17 16.07
C HIS A 83 39.01 -7.62 14.65
N SER A 84 38.08 -7.50 13.69
CA SER A 84 38.37 -7.76 12.27
C SER A 84 39.20 -6.67 11.59
N LEU A 85 39.42 -5.50 12.23
CA LEU A 85 40.18 -4.38 11.69
C LEU A 85 41.67 -4.43 12.11
N LYS A 86 42.52 -4.95 11.23
CA LYS A 86 43.95 -5.20 11.50
C LYS A 86 44.78 -4.02 12.04
N TYR A 87 44.49 -2.79 11.58
CA TYR A 87 45.30 -1.59 11.86
C TYR A 87 44.53 -0.50 12.60
N PHE A 88 43.32 -0.80 13.08
CA PHE A 88 42.47 0.20 13.76
C PHE A 88 43.11 0.71 15.06
N THR A 89 43.77 -0.15 15.82
CA THR A 89 44.52 0.23 17.04
C THR A 89 45.75 1.10 16.76
N SER A 90 46.27 1.10 15.53
CA SER A 90 47.47 1.84 15.14
C SER A 90 47.20 3.27 14.70
N CYS A 91 46.08 3.50 13.99
CA CYS A 91 45.76 4.81 13.39
C CYS A 91 44.34 5.33 13.68
N GLY A 92 43.36 4.45 13.95
CA GLY A 92 41.99 4.89 14.23
C GLY A 92 41.76 5.23 15.69
N LEU A 93 42.07 4.28 16.58
CA LEU A 93 41.71 4.34 18.00
C LEU A 93 42.43 5.46 18.77
N GLN A 94 43.68 5.75 18.43
CA GLN A 94 44.48 6.79 19.11
C GLN A 94 44.02 8.21 18.74
N GLU A 95 43.51 8.39 17.52
CA GLU A 95 43.00 9.66 17.00
C GLU A 95 41.48 9.82 17.28
N GLY A 96 40.83 8.83 17.90
CA GLY A 96 39.42 8.89 18.30
C GLY A 96 38.41 8.51 17.21
N TYR A 97 38.84 7.94 16.09
CA TYR A 97 37.92 7.49 15.04
C TYR A 97 37.09 6.27 15.46
N GLU A 98 35.82 6.25 15.06
CA GLU A 98 34.94 5.10 15.20
C GLU A 98 34.80 4.29 13.89
N PRO A 99 34.70 2.96 13.94
CA PRO A 99 34.38 2.14 12.76
C PRO A 99 32.99 2.46 12.20
N PHE A 100 32.87 2.46 10.86
CA PHE A 100 31.62 2.86 10.18
C PHE A 100 30.40 2.04 10.64
N CYS A 101 30.55 0.72 10.81
CA CYS A 101 29.51 -0.20 11.27
C CYS A 101 29.56 -0.51 12.79
N VAL A 102 30.24 0.30 13.61
CA VAL A 102 30.17 0.14 15.07
C VAL A 102 28.71 0.25 15.55
N ASN A 103 28.33 -0.59 16.52
CA ASN A 103 26.96 -0.68 17.08
C ASN A 103 25.86 -0.87 16.01
N MET A 104 26.16 -1.59 14.92
CA MET A 104 25.18 -2.03 13.92
C MET A 104 24.88 -3.54 14.02
N SER A 105 23.59 -3.86 14.12
CA SER A 105 23.05 -5.22 14.17
C SER A 105 23.04 -5.90 12.81
N LYS A 106 22.90 -5.13 11.72
CA LYS A 106 22.82 -5.62 10.34
C LYS A 106 24.09 -5.30 9.57
N ASN A 107 24.41 -6.18 8.64
CA ASN A 107 25.48 -5.95 7.69
C ASN A 107 25.12 -4.74 6.80
N ALA A 108 26.10 -3.89 6.50
CA ALA A 108 25.90 -2.78 5.58
C ALA A 108 25.34 -3.26 4.22
N THR A 109 24.28 -2.60 3.75
CA THR A 109 23.73 -2.85 2.41
C THR A 109 24.65 -2.21 1.37
N PHE A 110 25.09 -2.99 0.40
CA PHE A 110 25.88 -2.49 -0.74
C PHE A 110 24.97 -2.11 -1.91
N TRP A 111 25.39 -1.10 -2.65
CA TRP A 111 24.82 -0.69 -3.93
C TRP A 111 25.90 -0.77 -5.01
N TYR A 112 25.52 -1.14 -6.23
CA TYR A 112 26.44 -1.26 -7.35
C TYR A 112 25.88 -0.59 -8.62
N SER A 113 26.78 -0.19 -9.50
CA SER A 113 26.46 0.28 -10.84
C SER A 113 26.02 -0.88 -11.73
N ASN A 114 24.72 -0.98 -11.96
CA ASN A 114 24.13 -1.94 -12.86
C ASN A 114 24.13 -1.37 -14.28
N PHE A 115 24.85 -2.03 -15.18
CA PHE A 115 24.99 -1.64 -16.58
C PHE A 115 23.97 -2.33 -17.51
N VAL A 116 22.86 -2.83 -16.96
CA VAL A 116 21.68 -3.22 -17.74
C VAL A 116 20.93 -1.93 -18.11
N PRO A 117 20.75 -1.63 -19.40
CA PRO A 117 20.12 -0.36 -19.79
C PRO A 117 18.63 -0.37 -19.45
N ARG A 118 18.12 0.75 -18.93
CA ARG A 118 16.71 0.97 -18.55
C ARG A 118 16.23 2.33 -19.06
N PHE A 119 14.98 2.41 -19.50
CA PHE A 119 14.35 3.67 -19.87
C PHE A 119 13.97 4.47 -18.62
N ILE A 120 14.32 5.75 -18.59
CA ILE A 120 14.08 6.67 -17.47
C ILE A 120 13.42 7.96 -18.02
N PRO A 121 12.44 8.57 -17.32
CA PRO A 121 11.81 9.82 -17.75
C PRO A 121 12.81 10.95 -18.02
N ILE A 122 12.65 11.66 -19.13
CA ILE A 122 13.48 12.83 -19.45
C ILE A 122 13.04 13.99 -18.53
N LYS A 123 13.87 14.35 -17.56
CA LYS A 123 13.65 15.48 -16.63
C LYS A 123 13.86 16.82 -17.33
N GLN A 124 13.26 17.89 -16.81
CA GLN A 124 13.42 19.26 -17.35
C GLN A 124 14.87 19.75 -17.31
N ASP A 125 15.65 19.26 -16.35
CA ASP A 125 17.07 19.60 -16.16
C ASP A 125 18.04 18.67 -16.92
N SER A 126 17.54 17.83 -17.85
CA SER A 126 18.43 16.89 -18.56
C SER A 126 19.44 17.63 -19.46
N PRO A 127 20.72 17.21 -19.50
CA PRO A 127 21.73 17.88 -20.33
C PRO A 127 21.57 17.56 -21.82
N SER A 128 21.07 16.37 -22.18
CA SER A 128 20.94 15.94 -23.58
C SER A 128 19.77 16.60 -24.31
N PHE A 129 18.58 16.60 -23.69
CA PHE A 129 17.32 16.93 -24.37
C PHE A 129 16.38 17.82 -23.55
N GLU A 130 15.54 18.54 -24.29
CA GLU A 130 14.38 19.26 -23.80
C GLU A 130 13.10 18.74 -24.47
N VAL A 131 12.03 18.60 -23.67
CA VAL A 131 10.74 18.07 -24.12
C VAL A 131 9.66 19.12 -23.94
N ILE A 132 9.09 19.59 -25.06
CA ILE A 132 8.04 20.61 -25.09
C ILE A 132 6.71 19.94 -25.42
N ARG A 133 5.69 20.15 -24.57
CA ARG A 133 4.34 19.58 -24.72
C ARG A 133 3.38 20.66 -25.22
N ILE A 134 2.74 20.41 -26.37
CA ILE A 134 1.84 21.34 -27.03
C ILE A 134 0.45 20.70 -27.10
N GLY A 135 -0.58 21.41 -26.62
CA GLY A 135 -1.97 20.95 -26.68
C GLY A 135 -2.53 20.92 -28.11
N ALA A 136 -3.68 20.29 -28.29
CA ALA A 136 -4.39 20.32 -29.58
C ALA A 136 -4.76 21.75 -29.98
N SER A 137 -4.65 22.05 -31.27
CA SER A 137 -5.17 23.26 -31.92
C SER A 137 -6.22 22.88 -32.96
N ARG A 138 -6.83 23.86 -33.64
CA ARG A 138 -7.78 23.62 -34.74
C ARG A 138 -7.16 22.77 -35.86
N ASP A 139 -5.89 23.05 -36.17
CA ASP A 139 -5.20 22.51 -37.35
C ASP A 139 -4.12 21.48 -37.01
N ASN A 140 -3.77 21.31 -35.73
CA ASN A 140 -2.72 20.41 -35.26
C ASN A 140 -3.20 19.51 -34.10
N PRO A 141 -2.90 18.20 -34.12
CA PRO A 141 -3.13 17.32 -32.97
C PRO A 141 -2.26 17.71 -31.78
N PRO A 142 -2.46 17.13 -30.58
CA PRO A 142 -1.50 17.28 -29.49
C PRO A 142 -0.11 16.75 -29.88
N ILE A 143 0.92 17.49 -29.48
CA ILE A 143 2.30 17.26 -29.92
C ILE A 143 3.24 17.19 -28.72
N ILE A 144 4.21 16.27 -28.77
CA ILE A 144 5.39 16.25 -27.90
C ILE A 144 6.62 16.48 -28.77
N LYS A 145 7.22 17.68 -28.69
CA LYS A 145 8.40 18.10 -29.44
C LYS A 145 9.67 17.80 -28.65
N LEU A 146 10.69 17.27 -29.34
CA LEU A 146 12.01 16.96 -28.79
C LEU A 146 13.04 17.92 -29.38
N GLN A 147 13.78 18.61 -28.51
CA GLN A 147 14.90 19.48 -28.87
C GLN A 147 16.19 18.99 -28.21
N SER A 148 17.31 19.02 -28.95
CA SER A 148 18.64 18.73 -28.42
C SER A 148 19.24 19.98 -27.78
N ARG A 149 19.82 19.81 -26.58
CA ARG A 149 20.56 20.85 -25.86
C ARG A 149 22.07 20.81 -26.16
N LEU A 150 22.59 19.65 -26.56
CA LEU A 150 24.00 19.45 -26.93
C LEU A 150 24.35 20.01 -28.33
N PHE A 151 23.35 20.35 -29.14
CA PHE A 151 23.57 20.91 -30.47
C PHE A 151 24.33 22.24 -30.41
N GLY A 152 25.55 22.25 -30.96
CA GLY A 152 26.44 23.41 -30.97
C GLY A 152 27.44 23.48 -29.80
N THR A 153 27.43 22.49 -28.90
CA THR A 153 28.49 22.33 -27.88
C THR A 153 29.72 21.61 -28.45
N LEU A 154 30.83 21.59 -27.71
CA LEU A 154 32.01 20.79 -28.05
C LEU A 154 31.85 19.30 -27.70
N GLU A 155 30.73 18.91 -27.08
CA GLU A 155 30.47 17.54 -26.66
C GLU A 155 30.00 16.69 -27.84
N LYS A 156 30.46 15.43 -27.90
CA LYS A 156 30.04 14.51 -28.94
C LYS A 156 28.58 14.13 -28.71
N VAL A 157 27.70 14.50 -29.63
CA VAL A 157 26.33 14.02 -29.65
C VAL A 157 26.33 12.50 -29.85
N GLU A 158 25.69 11.76 -28.95
CA GLU A 158 25.53 10.31 -29.04
C GLU A 158 24.19 9.92 -29.68
N PHE A 159 24.09 8.65 -30.06
CA PHE A 159 22.86 8.05 -30.58
C PHE A 159 21.95 7.67 -29.41
N GLU A 160 20.72 8.16 -29.41
CA GLU A 160 19.83 8.13 -28.25
C GLU A 160 18.55 7.32 -28.53
N PHE A 161 18.12 6.53 -27.54
CA PHE A 161 16.97 5.62 -27.64
C PHE A 161 15.80 6.17 -26.83
N ILE A 162 14.76 6.65 -27.49
CA ILE A 162 13.65 7.36 -26.85
C ILE A 162 12.34 6.60 -27.06
N ARG A 163 11.51 6.50 -26.01
CA ARG A 163 10.16 5.91 -26.10
C ARG A 163 9.11 6.73 -25.35
N LEU A 164 7.83 6.51 -25.67
CA LEU A 164 6.72 6.92 -24.81
C LEU A 164 6.60 6.00 -23.58
N SER A 165 6.14 6.56 -22.47
CA SER A 165 6.12 5.90 -21.15
C SER A 165 5.09 4.76 -20.99
N LEU A 166 4.05 4.70 -21.82
CA LEU A 166 2.95 3.74 -21.69
C LEU A 166 2.90 2.79 -22.89
N PRO A 167 2.72 1.47 -22.68
CA PRO A 167 2.59 0.50 -23.75
C PRO A 167 1.13 0.34 -24.23
N ILE A 168 0.98 -0.16 -25.46
CA ILE A 168 -0.24 -0.85 -25.90
C ILE A 168 -0.03 -2.37 -25.71
N SER A 169 -1.02 -3.08 -25.18
CA SER A 169 -1.03 -4.54 -25.12
C SER A 169 -1.78 -5.12 -26.33
N CYS A 170 -1.13 -6.02 -27.07
CA CYS A 170 -1.79 -6.90 -28.05
C CYS A 170 -2.80 -7.84 -27.35
N HIS A 171 -3.86 -8.27 -28.04
CA HIS A 171 -4.78 -9.27 -27.51
C HIS A 171 -4.09 -10.62 -27.25
N ASP A 172 -4.61 -11.41 -26.30
CA ASP A 172 -4.06 -12.73 -25.94
C ASP A 172 -4.25 -13.80 -27.02
N LYS A 173 -5.17 -13.56 -27.95
CA LYS A 173 -5.39 -14.38 -29.15
C LYS A 173 -5.65 -13.44 -30.32
N PHE A 174 -4.92 -13.63 -31.40
CA PHE A 174 -5.20 -12.90 -32.64
C PHE A 174 -6.33 -13.55 -33.42
N VAL A 175 -7.12 -12.69 -34.06
CA VAL A 175 -8.24 -13.07 -34.91
C VAL A 175 -7.89 -12.62 -36.34
N PRO A 176 -8.00 -13.48 -37.36
CA PRO A 176 -7.73 -13.11 -38.74
C PRO A 176 -8.52 -11.87 -39.19
N ARG A 177 -7.88 -11.00 -39.98
CA ARG A 177 -8.46 -9.69 -40.36
C ARG A 177 -9.81 -9.78 -41.09
N HIS A 178 -10.08 -10.85 -41.84
CA HIS A 178 -11.39 -11.03 -42.48
C HIS A 178 -12.49 -11.26 -41.44
N ILE A 179 -12.24 -12.10 -40.43
CA ILE A 179 -13.19 -12.37 -39.34
C ILE A 179 -13.41 -11.11 -38.49
N THR A 180 -12.36 -10.33 -38.19
CA THR A 180 -12.55 -9.08 -37.44
C THR A 180 -13.32 -8.02 -38.23
N LEU A 181 -13.15 -7.97 -39.55
CA LEU A 181 -13.96 -7.10 -40.43
C LEU A 181 -15.41 -7.58 -40.50
N GLU A 182 -15.67 -8.88 -40.71
CA GLU A 182 -17.02 -9.47 -40.72
C GLU A 182 -17.76 -9.23 -39.40
N GLN A 183 -17.09 -9.40 -38.26
CA GLN A 183 -17.64 -9.08 -36.94
C GLN A 183 -17.98 -7.59 -36.79
N ARG A 184 -17.10 -6.68 -37.22
CA ARG A 184 -17.37 -5.23 -37.23
C ARG A 184 -18.59 -4.89 -38.10
N TYR A 185 -18.73 -5.49 -39.28
CA TYR A 185 -19.89 -5.29 -40.15
C TYR A 185 -21.18 -5.90 -39.61
N ALA A 186 -21.12 -7.08 -38.98
CA ALA A 186 -22.29 -7.70 -38.36
C ALA A 186 -22.85 -6.84 -37.21
N ILE A 187 -21.97 -6.32 -36.34
CA ILE A 187 -22.35 -5.44 -35.24
C ILE A 187 -22.87 -4.08 -35.75
N LEU A 188 -22.28 -3.55 -36.83
CA LEU A 188 -22.80 -2.34 -37.48
C LEU A 188 -24.23 -2.56 -38.01
N ASN A 189 -24.49 -3.70 -38.64
CA ASN A 189 -25.82 -4.03 -39.15
C ASN A 189 -26.83 -4.19 -38.00
N GLU A 190 -26.45 -4.89 -36.92
CA GLU A 190 -27.28 -5.01 -35.70
C GLU A 190 -27.61 -3.64 -35.08
N TYR A 191 -26.65 -2.71 -35.05
CA TYR A 191 -26.87 -1.33 -34.62
C TYR A 191 -27.82 -0.55 -35.56
N LEU A 192 -27.66 -0.70 -36.87
CA LEU A 192 -28.51 -0.04 -37.87
C LEU A 192 -29.95 -0.57 -37.86
N GLU A 193 -30.14 -1.85 -37.54
CA GLU A 193 -31.42 -2.54 -37.42
C GLU A 193 -32.15 -2.23 -36.09
N SER A 194 -31.44 -1.83 -35.04
CA SER A 194 -32.01 -1.39 -33.75
C SER A 194 -32.90 -0.13 -33.90
N PRO A 195 -34.23 -0.21 -33.64
CA PRO A 195 -35.10 0.96 -33.71
C PRO A 195 -35.06 1.83 -32.44
N ALA A 196 -34.59 1.26 -31.32
CA ALA A 196 -34.77 1.84 -29.98
C ALA A 196 -33.78 2.97 -29.66
N GLU A 197 -32.57 2.95 -30.20
CA GLU A 197 -31.53 3.94 -29.85
C GLU A 197 -31.56 5.21 -30.71
N LYS A 198 -32.20 5.17 -31.90
CA LYS A 198 -32.40 6.35 -32.78
C LYS A 198 -33.14 7.51 -32.09
N HIS A 199 -33.90 7.24 -31.03
CA HIS A 199 -34.59 8.27 -30.25
C HIS A 199 -33.85 8.77 -29.00
N ASN A 200 -32.83 8.05 -28.50
CA ASN A 200 -32.09 8.45 -27.28
C ASN A 200 -30.95 9.46 -27.54
N PHE A 201 -30.67 9.80 -28.80
CA PHE A 201 -29.66 10.81 -29.18
C PHE A 201 -30.22 12.06 -29.88
N ILE A 202 -31.53 12.35 -29.73
CA ILE A 202 -32.06 13.68 -30.05
C ILE A 202 -31.65 14.66 -28.94
N PHE A 203 -30.51 15.33 -29.14
CA PHE A 203 -30.03 16.37 -28.24
C PHE A 203 -31.05 17.50 -28.09
N LEU A 204 -31.22 18.03 -26.88
CA LEU A 204 -32.09 19.16 -26.57
C LEU A 204 -31.87 20.35 -27.53
N SER A 205 -32.74 20.47 -28.53
CA SER A 205 -32.90 21.67 -29.33
C SER A 205 -33.46 22.76 -28.42
N ARG A 206 -32.55 23.59 -27.89
CA ARG A 206 -32.91 24.81 -27.15
C ARG A 206 -33.99 25.58 -27.93
N PRO A 207 -35.09 26.02 -27.29
CA PRO A 207 -36.09 26.80 -27.98
C PRO A 207 -35.45 28.08 -28.53
N LYS A 208 -35.74 28.39 -29.79
CA LYS A 208 -35.42 29.69 -30.38
C LYS A 208 -36.27 30.73 -29.66
N MET A 209 -35.68 31.52 -28.74
CA MET A 209 -36.29 32.79 -28.39
C MET A 209 -36.15 33.72 -29.60
N SER A 210 -37.24 33.90 -30.32
CA SER A 210 -37.44 35.01 -31.24
C SER A 210 -37.42 36.33 -30.46
N SER A 211 -36.64 37.29 -30.93
CA SER A 211 -36.69 38.66 -30.44
C SER A 211 -37.93 39.37 -31.00
N SER A 212 -38.86 39.73 -30.13
CA SER A 212 -39.91 40.71 -30.41
C SER A 212 -40.13 41.55 -29.15
N ASN A 213 -39.85 42.84 -29.24
CA ASN A 213 -40.29 43.81 -28.23
C ASN A 213 -41.81 43.91 -28.33
N GLU A 214 -42.52 43.69 -27.22
CA GLU A 214 -43.79 44.38 -27.00
C GLU A 214 -44.12 44.46 -25.50
N GLN A 215 -45.08 45.33 -25.20
CA GLN A 215 -45.23 46.01 -23.91
C GLN A 215 -46.18 45.29 -22.92
N ILE A 216 -46.07 45.68 -21.64
CA ILE A 216 -47.20 45.94 -20.71
C ILE A 216 -47.89 44.75 -19.96
N GLU A 217 -47.86 44.90 -18.63
CA GLU A 217 -48.86 44.60 -17.59
C GLU A 217 -49.32 43.18 -17.15
N THR A 218 -49.14 42.98 -15.83
CA THR A 218 -50.09 42.44 -14.81
C THR A 218 -50.67 41.01 -14.85
N SER A 219 -50.49 40.36 -13.68
CA SER A 219 -51.54 39.72 -12.85
C SER A 219 -52.01 38.26 -13.06
N ILE A 220 -51.81 37.48 -11.97
CA ILE A 220 -52.83 36.74 -11.20
C ILE A 220 -53.44 35.41 -11.76
N THR A 221 -53.59 34.45 -10.82
CA THR A 221 -54.48 33.25 -10.75
C THR A 221 -54.20 31.91 -11.48
N ASN A 222 -54.00 30.90 -10.61
CA ASN A 222 -54.78 29.66 -10.43
C ASN A 222 -54.86 28.51 -11.47
N GLN A 223 -54.48 27.34 -10.92
CA GLN A 223 -55.23 26.07 -10.86
C GLN A 223 -55.33 25.11 -12.07
N SER A 224 -55.22 23.83 -11.70
CA SER A 224 -55.97 22.64 -12.19
C SER A 224 -55.51 21.95 -13.49
N LEU A 225 -55.61 20.62 -13.66
CA LEU A 225 -55.89 19.44 -12.80
C LEU A 225 -55.38 18.17 -13.56
N LEU A 226 -55.02 17.10 -12.84
CA LEU A 226 -55.16 15.65 -13.16
C LEU A 226 -54.80 15.07 -14.57
N ASP A 227 -53.87 14.09 -14.59
CA ASP A 227 -54.05 12.63 -14.84
C ASP A 227 -55.06 12.09 -15.91
N PRO A 228 -54.99 10.80 -16.37
CA PRO A 228 -53.98 9.72 -16.24
C PRO A 228 -53.76 8.91 -17.57
N THR A 229 -53.33 7.63 -17.46
CA THR A 229 -53.42 6.50 -18.45
C THR A 229 -52.37 6.44 -19.58
N ASP A 230 -51.91 5.28 -20.09
CA ASP A 230 -52.08 3.87 -19.65
C ASP A 230 -50.90 2.95 -20.08
N SER A 231 -50.94 1.72 -19.56
CA SER A 231 -50.25 0.46 -19.91
C SER A 231 -49.95 0.17 -21.41
N PHE A 232 -49.00 -0.69 -21.83
CA PHE A 232 -48.79 -2.14 -21.62
C PHE A 232 -47.37 -2.55 -22.17
N VAL A 233 -46.83 -3.81 -22.20
CA VAL A 233 -47.33 -5.17 -21.87
C VAL A 233 -46.24 -6.13 -21.29
N LYS A 234 -46.72 -7.32 -20.90
CA LYS A 234 -46.18 -8.60 -20.38
C LYS A 234 -45.16 -9.31 -21.32
N PHE A 235 -44.40 -10.34 -20.92
CA PHE A 235 -44.79 -11.71 -20.47
C PHE A 235 -43.52 -12.46 -19.96
N LEU A 236 -43.52 -13.64 -19.31
CA LEU A 236 -44.54 -14.61 -18.84
C LEU A 236 -43.92 -15.39 -17.67
N ASP A 237 -44.70 -15.86 -16.68
CA ASP A 237 -44.45 -17.20 -16.11
C ASP A 237 -45.70 -17.80 -15.43
N GLN A 238 -45.79 -19.12 -15.47
CA GLN A 238 -46.87 -19.97 -14.93
C GLN A 238 -46.38 -20.61 -13.60
N SER A 239 -47.17 -21.07 -12.62
CA SER A 239 -48.62 -21.16 -12.42
C SER A 239 -48.94 -21.40 -10.91
N THR A 240 -50.15 -21.02 -10.47
CA THR A 240 -50.98 -21.58 -9.38
C THR A 240 -50.33 -22.36 -8.20
N SER A 241 -50.68 -22.06 -6.94
CA SER A 241 -52.05 -22.24 -6.42
C SER A 241 -52.35 -21.42 -5.14
N LYS A 242 -53.63 -21.30 -4.79
CA LYS A 242 -54.17 -20.49 -3.67
C LYS A 242 -54.53 -21.36 -2.46
N THR A 243 -54.44 -20.81 -1.25
CA THR A 243 -55.50 -20.96 -0.23
C THR A 243 -55.56 -19.75 0.70
N ASN A 244 -56.79 -19.36 1.06
CA ASN A 244 -57.10 -18.27 1.98
C ASN A 244 -56.84 -18.67 3.44
N SER A 245 -56.56 -17.72 4.33
CA SER A 245 -57.59 -17.14 5.21
C SER A 245 -57.00 -16.39 6.41
N SER A 246 -57.68 -15.31 6.79
CA SER A 246 -57.55 -14.65 8.09
C SER A 246 -58.97 -14.36 8.59
N PRO A 247 -59.28 -14.58 9.87
CA PRO A 247 -60.43 -13.95 10.50
C PRO A 247 -60.01 -12.69 11.26
N ILE A 248 -60.92 -11.72 11.24
CA ILE A 248 -60.84 -10.39 11.85
C ILE A 248 -61.61 -10.46 13.20
N ILE A 249 -61.35 -9.56 14.16
CA ILE A 249 -62.38 -8.72 14.85
C ILE A 249 -61.89 -8.09 16.19
N ASN A 250 -62.07 -6.76 16.20
CA ASN A 250 -62.26 -5.80 17.31
C ASN A 250 -61.14 -5.32 18.24
N GLU A 251 -61.24 -4.00 18.42
CA GLU A 251 -60.39 -3.09 19.19
C GLU A 251 -60.86 -2.98 20.65
N ASN A 252 -59.95 -2.61 21.57
CA ASN A 252 -60.10 -1.36 22.33
C ASN A 252 -58.82 -0.96 23.08
N LYS A 253 -58.26 0.19 22.68
CA LYS A 253 -57.53 1.20 23.48
C LYS A 253 -56.57 0.73 24.59
N SER A 254 -55.26 0.92 24.39
CA SER A 254 -54.58 2.13 24.93
C SER A 254 -53.10 2.25 24.54
N ASN A 255 -52.65 3.50 24.39
CA ASN A 255 -51.28 4.02 24.55
C ASN A 255 -50.09 3.29 23.90
N ILE A 256 -49.61 3.82 22.77
CA ILE A 256 -48.30 4.55 22.66
C ILE A 256 -48.14 5.01 21.19
N LYS A 257 -47.83 6.30 20.98
CA LYS A 257 -47.58 6.84 19.63
C LYS A 257 -46.12 6.64 19.24
N THR A 258 -45.85 5.80 18.25
CA THR A 258 -44.61 5.82 17.47
C THR A 258 -44.84 6.63 16.19
N SER A 259 -44.16 7.76 16.08
CA SER A 259 -44.14 8.58 14.85
C SER A 259 -42.78 8.45 14.17
N THR A 260 -42.74 7.72 13.06
CA THR A 260 -41.63 7.71 12.10
C THR A 260 -41.46 9.10 11.48
N ASN A 261 -40.47 9.87 11.95
CA ASN A 261 -39.95 11.06 11.27
C ASN A 261 -38.64 11.51 11.94
N LYS A 262 -37.47 11.11 11.38
CA LYS A 262 -36.13 11.74 11.54
C LYS A 262 -34.99 10.89 10.93
N ILE A 263 -35.02 10.68 9.61
CA ILE A 263 -33.81 10.24 8.85
C ILE A 263 -33.03 11.45 8.29
N ASN A 264 -33.68 12.63 8.16
CA ASN A 264 -33.04 13.88 7.70
C ASN A 264 -32.46 14.74 8.83
N SER A 265 -31.90 14.15 9.90
CA SER A 265 -31.47 14.91 11.10
C SER A 265 -30.06 14.58 11.63
N PHE A 266 -29.28 13.73 10.97
CA PHE A 266 -27.95 13.34 11.48
C PHE A 266 -26.78 14.25 11.04
N PHE A 267 -26.87 14.92 9.89
CA PHE A 267 -25.78 15.77 9.38
C PHE A 267 -25.68 17.17 10.01
N HIS A 268 -26.58 17.53 10.94
CA HIS A 268 -26.63 18.88 11.51
C HIS A 268 -26.09 19.01 12.94
N CYS A 269 -25.62 17.90 13.55
CA CYS A 269 -25.21 17.84 14.95
C CYS A 269 -23.68 17.95 15.18
N PHE A 270 -22.87 18.14 14.13
CA PHE A 270 -21.40 18.31 14.23
C PHE A 270 -20.92 19.77 14.22
N LEU A 271 -21.85 20.74 14.29
CA LEU A 271 -21.56 22.19 14.16
C LEU A 271 -22.00 23.04 15.36
N LYS A 272 -22.39 22.43 16.49
CA LYS A 272 -22.91 23.14 17.67
C LYS A 272 -22.43 22.55 19.00
N GLU A 273 -21.11 22.52 19.21
CA GLU A 273 -20.55 22.34 20.57
C GLU A 273 -19.27 23.15 20.83
N GLN A 274 -19.04 24.23 20.05
CA GLN A 274 -18.06 25.27 20.37
C GLN A 274 -18.73 26.66 20.40
N GLN A 275 -19.51 26.92 21.45
CA GLN A 275 -19.80 28.27 21.94
C GLN A 275 -20.60 28.25 23.26
N GLN A 276 -19.90 28.13 24.38
CA GLN A 276 -20.27 28.79 25.63
C GLN A 276 -19.07 28.85 26.59
N GLN A 277 -19.08 29.86 27.46
CA GLN A 277 -18.10 30.17 28.51
C GLN A 277 -16.73 30.76 28.07
N GLN A 278 -16.73 32.08 27.86
CA GLN A 278 -15.58 32.93 28.23
C GLN A 278 -16.09 34.19 28.94
N HIS A 279 -15.65 34.39 30.18
CA HIS A 279 -15.50 35.64 30.96
C HIS A 279 -15.20 35.18 32.41
N GLN A 280 -14.14 35.58 33.12
CA GLN A 280 -13.04 36.55 32.93
C GLN A 280 -11.83 36.07 33.82
N GLN A 281 -10.59 36.59 33.83
CA GLN A 281 -10.07 37.86 33.27
C GLN A 281 -8.56 37.78 32.82
N HIS A 282 -7.73 38.72 33.30
CA HIS A 282 -6.35 39.14 32.96
C HIS A 282 -5.28 38.61 33.96
N GLN A 283 -3.95 38.67 33.76
CA GLN A 283 -2.97 39.07 32.70
C GLN A 283 -1.65 38.30 33.05
N GLN A 284 -0.68 37.95 32.19
CA GLN A 284 0.13 38.83 31.33
C GLN A 284 1.01 37.99 30.33
N GLU A 285 1.07 38.45 29.09
CA GLU A 285 2.09 38.29 28.01
C GLU A 285 2.90 36.98 27.75
N GLN A 286 2.58 36.32 26.63
CA GLN A 286 3.48 35.48 25.81
C GLN A 286 3.06 35.55 24.30
N PRO A 287 3.84 35.04 23.33
CA PRO A 287 3.98 35.66 22.00
C PRO A 287 2.94 35.30 20.92
N THR A 288 2.98 36.08 19.83
CA THR A 288 2.01 36.13 18.72
C THR A 288 2.01 34.88 17.81
N LYS A 289 0.96 34.07 17.89
CA LYS A 289 0.66 33.02 16.89
C LYS A 289 0.06 33.62 15.61
N ARG A 290 0.81 33.58 14.50
CA ARG A 290 0.23 33.75 13.14
C ARG A 290 -0.61 32.52 12.79
N ILE A 291 -1.92 32.63 12.87
CA ILE A 291 -2.85 31.62 12.34
C ILE A 291 -3.07 31.90 10.85
N VAL A 292 -2.53 31.03 10.00
CA VAL A 292 -2.76 31.07 8.55
C VAL A 292 -4.18 30.56 8.28
N LYS A 293 -5.05 31.43 7.77
CA LYS A 293 -6.35 31.02 7.22
C LYS A 293 -6.08 30.17 5.96
N LEU A 294 -6.60 28.95 5.90
CA LEU A 294 -6.68 28.24 4.62
C LEU A 294 -7.63 29.00 3.70
N ASN A 295 -7.11 29.49 2.57
CA ASN A 295 -7.87 30.29 1.62
C ASN A 295 -8.98 29.46 0.96
N THR A 296 -10.23 29.90 1.13
CA THR A 296 -11.39 29.44 0.36
C THR A 296 -11.33 29.84 -1.13
N ASP A 297 -10.31 30.60 -1.51
CA ASP A 297 -10.09 31.06 -2.88
C ASP A 297 -9.64 29.95 -3.83
N THR A 298 -9.02 28.85 -3.37
CA THR A 298 -8.59 27.74 -4.26
C THR A 298 -9.77 27.11 -5.00
N ASN A 299 -10.88 26.83 -4.30
CA ASN A 299 -12.11 26.32 -4.92
C ASN A 299 -12.81 27.36 -5.81
N ARG A 300 -12.72 28.66 -5.50
CA ARG A 300 -13.22 29.71 -6.40
C ARG A 300 -12.36 29.86 -7.64
N ILE A 301 -11.05 29.78 -7.52
CA ILE A 301 -10.08 29.88 -8.62
C ILE A 301 -10.17 28.64 -9.52
N GLN A 302 -10.31 27.42 -8.98
CA GLN A 302 -10.56 26.22 -9.79
C GLN A 302 -11.90 26.31 -10.53
N ASN A 303 -12.98 26.73 -9.87
CA ASN A 303 -14.28 26.88 -10.52
C ASN A 303 -14.29 28.03 -11.54
N GLN A 304 -13.56 29.12 -11.30
CA GLN A 304 -13.35 30.19 -12.29
C GLN A 304 -12.47 29.72 -13.45
N LEU A 305 -11.42 28.92 -13.23
CA LEU A 305 -10.60 28.34 -14.30
C LEU A 305 -11.40 27.36 -15.15
N GLN A 306 -12.19 26.47 -14.54
CA GLN A 306 -13.10 25.58 -15.28
C GLN A 306 -14.20 26.36 -16.02
N ALA A 307 -14.78 27.39 -15.40
CA ALA A 307 -15.77 28.24 -16.07
C ALA A 307 -15.14 29.02 -17.23
N THR A 308 -13.92 29.54 -17.06
CA THR A 308 -13.19 30.28 -18.09
C THR A 308 -12.76 29.36 -19.23
N LEU A 309 -12.25 28.14 -18.95
CA LEU A 309 -12.01 27.13 -19.99
C LEU A 309 -13.30 26.81 -20.76
N ARG A 310 -14.42 26.55 -20.06
CA ARG A 310 -15.72 26.30 -20.71
C ARG A 310 -16.19 27.50 -21.53
N HIS A 311 -15.90 28.73 -21.12
CA HIS A 311 -16.27 29.93 -21.86
C HIS A 311 -15.38 30.20 -23.08
N SER A 312 -14.08 29.90 -22.98
CA SER A 312 -13.10 29.94 -24.08
C SER A 312 -13.41 28.88 -25.14
N ILE A 313 -13.68 27.64 -24.73
CA ILE A 313 -14.11 26.56 -25.62
C ILE A 313 -15.43 26.95 -26.31
N ARG A 314 -16.40 27.53 -25.60
CA ARG A 314 -17.64 28.04 -26.20
C ARG A 314 -17.42 29.17 -27.21
N ARG A 315 -16.43 30.05 -27.01
CA ARG A 315 -16.06 31.08 -28.00
C ARG A 315 -15.46 30.44 -29.26
N MET A 316 -14.54 29.48 -29.10
CA MET A 316 -13.93 28.75 -30.24
C MET A 316 -14.97 27.97 -31.06
N THR A 317 -15.94 27.31 -30.41
CA THR A 317 -17.01 26.59 -31.12
C THR A 317 -18.01 27.50 -31.81
N HIS A 318 -18.22 28.73 -31.31
CA HIS A 318 -19.12 29.69 -31.95
C HIS A 318 -18.47 30.46 -33.12
N THR A 319 -17.16 30.74 -33.07
CA THR A 319 -16.44 31.34 -34.22
C THR A 319 -16.19 30.33 -35.35
N ALA A 320 -15.97 29.06 -35.01
CA ALA A 320 -15.89 27.96 -35.99
C ALA A 320 -17.19 27.76 -36.80
N ARG A 321 -18.37 28.06 -36.22
CA ARG A 321 -19.67 27.97 -36.91
C ARG A 321 -20.11 29.24 -37.66
N LYS A 322 -19.34 30.33 -37.58
CA LYS A 322 -19.70 31.63 -38.19
C LYS A 322 -18.74 32.08 -39.31
N SER A 323 -17.86 31.18 -39.74
CA SER A 323 -16.87 31.39 -40.82
C SER A 323 -16.99 30.38 -41.98
N THR A 324 -18.07 29.61 -42.02
CA THR A 324 -18.41 28.61 -43.06
C THR A 324 -19.63 29.01 -43.88
N ILE A 325 -19.86 30.32 -44.07
CA ILE A 325 -20.95 30.87 -44.90
C ILE A 325 -20.41 31.78 -46.02
N GLU A 326 -19.12 32.17 -45.97
CA GLU A 326 -18.48 32.99 -47.00
C GLU A 326 -17.19 32.31 -47.46
N ASN A 327 -17.33 31.39 -48.42
CA ASN A 327 -16.37 30.97 -49.47
C ASN A 327 -16.71 29.56 -50.00
N GLU A 328 -17.92 29.37 -50.54
CA GLU A 328 -18.23 28.26 -51.44
C GLU A 328 -18.42 28.81 -52.85
N ASN A 329 -17.39 28.65 -53.68
CA ASN A 329 -17.45 28.82 -55.14
C ASN A 329 -16.32 27.99 -55.76
N GLU A 330 -16.46 26.66 -55.68
CA GLU A 330 -16.18 25.68 -56.75
C GLU A 330 -16.40 24.26 -56.21
N PHE A 331 -16.92 23.37 -57.07
CA PHE A 331 -17.32 21.97 -56.79
C PHE A 331 -18.59 21.76 -55.94
N ASN A 332 -19.75 21.99 -56.57
CA ASN A 332 -20.92 21.14 -56.33
C ASN A 332 -20.58 19.69 -56.76
N ASP A 333 -20.70 18.73 -55.84
CA ASP A 333 -21.74 17.71 -55.96
C ASP A 333 -21.85 16.82 -54.70
N GLN A 334 -23.10 16.38 -54.43
CA GLN A 334 -23.53 15.37 -53.44
C GLN A 334 -23.55 15.75 -51.94
N GLN A 335 -24.72 16.26 -51.53
CA GLN A 335 -25.20 16.30 -50.15
C GLN A 335 -25.51 14.89 -49.59
N THR A 336 -24.48 14.14 -49.15
CA THR A 336 -24.67 12.94 -48.30
C THR A 336 -23.46 12.72 -47.40
N ASN A 337 -23.40 13.31 -46.20
CA ASN A 337 -22.30 13.02 -45.24
C ASN A 337 -22.60 13.18 -43.74
N ASP A 338 -23.78 13.65 -43.31
CA ASP A 338 -24.09 13.67 -41.87
C ASP A 338 -24.38 12.26 -41.32
N TYR A 339 -25.12 11.41 -42.07
CA TYR A 339 -25.31 9.99 -41.71
C TYR A 339 -23.99 9.20 -41.67
N ALA A 340 -23.11 9.40 -42.66
CA ALA A 340 -21.83 8.71 -42.74
C ALA A 340 -20.92 8.98 -41.52
N ASN A 341 -21.04 10.14 -40.86
CA ASN A 341 -20.26 10.47 -39.68
C ASN A 341 -20.67 9.68 -38.44
N ASP A 342 -21.93 9.25 -38.32
CA ASP A 342 -22.40 8.45 -37.19
C ASP A 342 -22.15 6.95 -37.45
N ASP A 343 -22.32 6.47 -38.68
CA ASP A 343 -21.90 5.11 -39.08
C ASP A 343 -20.40 4.89 -38.81
N ILE A 344 -19.56 5.88 -39.13
CA ILE A 344 -18.13 5.86 -38.84
C ILE A 344 -17.84 5.84 -37.34
N ARG A 345 -18.68 6.41 -36.46
CA ARG A 345 -18.47 6.33 -34.99
C ARG A 345 -18.71 4.93 -34.46
N VAL A 346 -19.79 4.29 -34.90
CA VAL A 346 -20.18 2.93 -34.49
C VAL A 346 -19.13 1.92 -34.94
N ILE A 347 -18.66 1.98 -36.20
CA ILE A 347 -17.56 1.13 -36.68
C ILE A 347 -16.30 1.31 -35.82
N ASN A 348 -15.93 2.56 -35.52
CA ASN A 348 -14.72 2.85 -34.75
C ASN A 348 -14.81 2.48 -33.26
N GLU A 349 -15.99 2.17 -32.71
CA GLU A 349 -16.12 1.62 -31.35
C GLU A 349 -15.55 0.18 -31.24
N TYR A 350 -15.51 -0.56 -32.36
CA TYR A 350 -14.98 -1.92 -32.48
C TYR A 350 -13.65 -2.00 -33.27
N VAL A 351 -13.02 -0.83 -33.53
CA VAL A 351 -11.71 -0.74 -34.18
C VAL A 351 -10.60 -0.91 -33.14
N HIS A 352 -9.75 -1.91 -33.37
CA HIS A 352 -8.59 -2.23 -32.55
C HIS A 352 -7.28 -1.69 -33.19
N GLU A 353 -7.40 -0.69 -34.06
CA GLU A 353 -6.33 -0.13 -34.90
C GLU A 353 -5.95 1.26 -34.37
N TYR A 354 -4.73 1.40 -33.83
CA TYR A 354 -4.27 2.59 -33.12
C TYR A 354 -3.12 3.28 -33.84
N TYR A 355 -3.24 4.59 -34.03
CA TYR A 355 -2.32 5.40 -34.81
C TYR A 355 -1.56 6.44 -33.97
N TYR A 356 -0.28 6.63 -34.28
CA TYR A 356 0.48 7.83 -33.95
C TYR A 356 1.39 8.22 -35.11
N ALA A 357 1.90 9.44 -35.13
CA ALA A 357 2.91 9.87 -36.11
C ALA A 357 4.11 10.52 -35.44
N ILE A 358 5.22 10.56 -36.17
CA ILE A 358 6.41 11.35 -35.86
C ILE A 358 6.73 12.21 -37.07
N ARG A 359 6.84 13.52 -36.85
CA ARG A 359 7.38 14.45 -37.84
C ARG A 359 8.85 14.70 -37.54
N ILE A 360 9.70 14.31 -38.47
CA ILE A 360 11.11 14.69 -38.54
C ILE A 360 11.16 16.12 -39.07
N LEU A 361 11.79 17.02 -38.31
CA LEU A 361 11.82 18.44 -38.62
C LEU A 361 12.87 18.76 -39.70
N PRO A 362 12.68 19.82 -40.50
CA PRO A 362 13.64 20.21 -41.54
C PRO A 362 15.05 20.40 -40.98
N GLY A 363 16.03 19.80 -41.65
CA GLY A 363 17.44 19.81 -41.24
C GLY A 363 17.89 18.55 -40.49
N GLN A 364 16.99 17.81 -39.82
CA GLN A 364 17.34 16.52 -39.22
C GLN A 364 17.56 15.47 -40.32
N ASN A 365 18.69 14.76 -40.29
CA ASN A 365 19.03 13.72 -41.25
C ASN A 365 18.12 12.48 -41.10
N PRO A 366 17.31 12.09 -42.12
CA PRO A 366 16.45 10.90 -42.03
C PRO A 366 17.20 9.57 -41.94
N ARG A 367 18.49 9.51 -42.28
CA ARG A 367 19.30 8.28 -42.15
C ARG A 367 19.70 7.96 -40.72
N SER A 368 19.71 8.95 -39.82
CA SER A 368 20.01 8.74 -38.41
C SER A 368 18.76 8.62 -37.54
N VAL A 369 17.58 8.43 -38.14
CA VAL A 369 16.29 8.34 -37.44
C VAL A 369 15.61 7.01 -37.75
N PHE A 370 15.36 6.22 -36.71
CA PHE A 370 14.62 4.96 -36.78
C PHE A 370 13.30 5.09 -36.03
N ILE A 371 12.19 4.70 -36.66
CA ILE A 371 10.82 4.93 -36.17
C ILE A 371 10.05 3.62 -36.12
N GLY A 372 9.32 3.39 -35.02
CA GLY A 372 8.42 2.25 -34.87
C GLY A 372 8.18 1.87 -33.42
N TRP A 373 8.00 0.58 -33.17
CA TRP A 373 7.58 0.05 -31.88
C TRP A 373 8.70 -0.74 -31.20
N VAL A 374 8.77 -0.69 -29.88
CA VAL A 374 9.78 -1.38 -29.06
C VAL A 374 9.08 -2.17 -27.96
N THR A 375 9.60 -3.36 -27.62
CA THR A 375 9.04 -4.20 -26.54
C THR A 375 9.59 -3.80 -25.17
N SER A 376 8.97 -4.28 -24.08
CA SER A 376 9.51 -4.13 -22.71
C SER A 376 10.90 -4.72 -22.51
N ARG A 377 11.32 -5.65 -23.39
CA ARG A 377 12.55 -6.45 -23.27
C ARG A 377 13.77 -5.83 -23.96
N PHE A 378 13.59 -4.77 -24.75
CA PHE A 378 14.64 -4.19 -25.57
C PHE A 378 15.85 -3.72 -24.76
N LYS A 379 17.02 -4.25 -25.12
CA LYS A 379 18.33 -3.87 -24.59
C LYS A 379 19.33 -3.84 -25.76
N PRO A 380 19.95 -2.69 -26.09
CA PRO A 380 20.93 -2.61 -27.17
C PRO A 380 22.11 -3.55 -26.92
N ILE A 381 22.62 -4.15 -28.01
CA ILE A 381 23.70 -5.14 -27.96
C ILE A 381 25.07 -4.48 -27.79
N ASP A 382 25.31 -3.39 -28.53
CA ASP A 382 26.59 -2.68 -28.58
C ASP A 382 26.50 -1.33 -27.86
N ARG A 383 27.62 -0.88 -27.30
CA ARG A 383 27.80 0.43 -26.65
C ARG A 383 28.75 1.34 -27.45
N GLN A 384 29.52 0.80 -28.40
CA GLN A 384 30.51 1.57 -29.15
C GLN A 384 29.98 1.90 -30.55
N TYR A 385 29.56 3.14 -30.72
CA TYR A 385 29.03 3.69 -31.97
C TYR A 385 30.13 3.88 -33.03
N ASP A 386 30.46 2.79 -33.72
CA ASP A 386 31.01 2.86 -35.07
C ASP A 386 29.93 3.38 -36.04
N THR A 387 30.25 4.24 -37.00
CA THR A 387 29.29 5.02 -37.81
C THR A 387 29.12 4.52 -39.26
N THR A 388 29.86 3.49 -39.66
CA THR A 388 30.18 3.22 -41.08
C THR A 388 29.19 2.42 -41.96
N ILE A 389 28.17 1.75 -41.41
CA ILE A 389 27.30 0.78 -42.15
C ILE A 389 25.91 0.74 -41.50
N ASN A 390 24.83 0.59 -42.30
CA ASN A 390 23.43 0.44 -41.87
C ASN A 390 23.26 -0.53 -40.69
N LYS A 391 22.66 -0.05 -39.58
CA LYS A 391 23.02 -0.54 -38.24
C LYS A 391 21.90 -1.04 -37.33
N LEU A 392 20.62 -1.03 -37.74
CA LEU A 392 19.54 -1.52 -36.87
C LEU A 392 19.76 -2.96 -36.38
N THR A 393 20.30 -3.83 -37.25
CA THR A 393 20.69 -5.21 -36.94
C THR A 393 21.81 -5.34 -35.89
N LYS A 394 22.63 -4.30 -35.65
CA LYS A 394 23.57 -4.27 -34.52
C LYS A 394 22.88 -3.96 -33.19
N PHE A 395 21.71 -3.32 -33.20
CA PHE A 395 20.98 -2.93 -31.98
C PHE A 395 19.88 -3.91 -31.60
N THR A 396 19.24 -4.55 -32.59
CA THR A 396 18.06 -5.41 -32.38
C THR A 396 18.39 -6.89 -32.34
N ARG A 397 17.94 -7.59 -31.30
CA ARG A 397 17.91 -9.06 -31.27
C ARG A 397 16.64 -9.56 -31.94
N TYR A 398 16.76 -10.68 -32.67
CA TYR A 398 15.62 -11.44 -33.15
C TYR A 398 15.86 -12.94 -33.02
N CYS A 399 14.78 -13.70 -32.91
CA CYS A 399 14.77 -15.16 -32.87
C CYS A 399 13.62 -15.65 -33.75
N THR A 400 13.89 -16.62 -34.62
CA THR A 400 12.83 -17.29 -35.39
C THR A 400 12.58 -18.66 -34.76
N ILE A 401 11.40 -18.85 -34.19
CA ILE A 401 10.94 -20.13 -33.66
C ILE A 401 10.19 -20.83 -34.79
N THR A 402 10.65 -22.03 -35.16
CA THR A 402 10.02 -22.82 -36.22
C THR A 402 9.58 -24.15 -35.64
N GLN A 403 8.27 -24.40 -35.62
CA GLN A 403 7.71 -25.68 -35.20
C GLN A 403 7.71 -26.64 -36.40
N THR A 404 8.33 -27.81 -36.21
CA THR A 404 8.38 -28.89 -37.21
C THR A 404 7.63 -30.11 -36.72
N ASN A 405 6.93 -30.81 -37.62
CA ASN A 405 6.41 -32.15 -37.35
C ASN A 405 7.55 -33.18 -37.23
N ASP A 406 7.23 -34.38 -36.73
CA ASP A 406 8.14 -35.55 -36.67
C ASP A 406 8.78 -35.92 -38.03
N LYS A 407 8.14 -35.50 -39.14
CA LYS A 407 8.63 -35.68 -40.52
C LYS A 407 9.55 -34.54 -41.00
N GLY A 408 9.91 -33.59 -40.14
CA GLY A 408 10.73 -32.41 -40.48
C GLY A 408 10.02 -31.31 -41.28
N SER A 409 8.73 -31.44 -41.58
CA SER A 409 7.95 -30.39 -42.25
C SER A 409 7.63 -29.24 -41.31
N ILE A 410 7.82 -28.01 -41.77
CA ILE A 410 7.46 -26.79 -41.02
C ILE A 410 5.94 -26.69 -40.93
N VAL A 411 5.43 -26.55 -39.71
CA VAL A 411 4.01 -26.28 -39.40
C VAL A 411 3.79 -24.77 -39.30
N GLU A 412 4.64 -24.12 -38.49
CA GLU A 412 4.54 -22.70 -38.17
C GLU A 412 5.96 -22.13 -37.98
N SER A 413 6.15 -20.86 -38.35
CA SER A 413 7.41 -20.15 -38.12
C SER A 413 7.13 -18.71 -37.71
N ILE A 414 7.53 -18.34 -36.49
CA ILE A 414 7.25 -17.06 -35.85
C ILE A 414 8.58 -16.35 -35.60
N ARG A 415 8.68 -15.08 -36.01
CA ARG A 415 9.88 -14.25 -35.80
C ARG A 415 9.66 -13.23 -34.68
N ARG A 416 10.24 -13.51 -33.51
CA ARG A 416 10.29 -12.62 -32.34
C ARG A 416 11.39 -11.58 -32.50
N GLN A 417 11.09 -10.31 -32.23
CA GLN A 417 12.08 -9.21 -32.26
C GLN A 417 11.86 -8.28 -31.07
N ASP A 418 12.93 -7.71 -30.53
CA ASP A 418 12.83 -6.77 -29.41
C ASP A 418 12.36 -5.37 -29.84
N ALA A 419 12.57 -5.01 -31.11
CA ALA A 419 12.13 -3.76 -31.72
C ALA A 419 11.67 -3.98 -33.17
N TYR A 420 10.58 -3.30 -33.55
CA TYR A 420 9.88 -3.36 -34.83
C TYR A 420 9.88 -1.96 -35.45
N MET A 421 11.02 -1.59 -36.02
CA MET A 421 11.31 -0.23 -36.48
C MET A 421 11.95 -0.24 -37.86
N PHE A 422 11.84 0.88 -38.58
CA PHE A 422 12.55 1.10 -39.84
C PHE A 422 13.32 2.42 -39.81
N CYS A 423 14.39 2.50 -40.59
CA CYS A 423 15.06 3.76 -40.90
C CYS A 423 14.13 4.66 -41.73
N ALA A 424 14.07 5.95 -41.42
CA ALA A 424 13.22 6.88 -42.14
C ALA A 424 13.66 7.09 -43.61
N SER A 425 14.96 6.99 -43.90
CA SER A 425 15.46 6.95 -45.29
C SER A 425 15.01 5.68 -46.01
N ASP A 426 15.17 4.51 -45.39
CA ASP A 426 14.85 3.23 -46.04
C ASP A 426 13.35 3.11 -46.35
N LEU A 427 12.46 3.63 -45.46
CA LEU A 427 11.03 3.71 -45.76
C LEU A 427 10.72 4.66 -46.93
N LEU A 428 11.42 5.79 -47.04
CA LEU A 428 11.26 6.73 -48.16
C LEU A 428 11.78 6.12 -49.48
N ASP A 429 12.90 5.42 -49.44
CA ASP A 429 13.53 4.78 -50.59
C ASP A 429 12.74 3.56 -51.11
N ASN A 430 11.94 2.91 -50.26
CA ASN A 430 11.07 1.79 -50.65
C ASN A 430 9.65 2.22 -51.11
N MET A 431 9.33 3.52 -51.10
CA MET A 431 8.05 4.01 -51.61
C MET A 431 7.96 3.97 -53.15
N ILE A 432 6.79 3.54 -53.65
CA ILE A 432 6.50 3.43 -55.09
C ILE A 432 6.45 4.82 -55.76
N ASP A 433 5.86 5.81 -55.10
CA ASP A 433 5.62 7.17 -55.63
C ASP A 433 6.71 8.20 -55.28
N LYS A 434 8.00 7.85 -55.53
CA LYS A 434 9.16 8.68 -55.12
C LYS A 434 9.03 10.16 -55.46
N GLY A 435 8.64 10.49 -56.70
CA GLY A 435 8.58 11.87 -57.19
C GLY A 435 7.54 12.77 -56.50
N ASN A 436 6.39 12.21 -56.09
CA ASN A 436 5.33 12.97 -55.43
C ASN A 436 5.52 13.03 -53.91
N VAL A 437 6.15 12.02 -53.30
CA VAL A 437 6.48 12.03 -51.87
C VAL A 437 7.65 12.99 -51.59
N ALA A 438 8.69 12.98 -52.44
CA ALA A 438 9.87 13.84 -52.29
C ALA A 438 9.54 15.34 -52.25
N ARG A 439 8.62 15.83 -53.08
CA ARG A 439 8.18 17.24 -53.06
C ARG A 439 7.56 17.68 -51.73
N ARG A 440 6.98 16.75 -50.95
CA ARG A 440 6.39 17.05 -49.64
C ARG A 440 7.41 17.07 -48.50
N VAL A 441 8.61 16.49 -48.70
CA VAL A 441 9.67 16.43 -47.67
C VAL A 441 10.23 17.81 -47.33
N ALA A 442 10.08 18.81 -48.22
CA ALA A 442 10.48 20.20 -47.96
C ALA A 442 9.84 20.80 -46.69
N ASN A 443 8.66 20.32 -46.28
CA ASN A 443 7.96 20.78 -45.07
C ASN A 443 8.14 19.81 -43.88
N GLY A 444 9.17 18.95 -43.91
CA GLY A 444 9.42 17.89 -42.95
C GLY A 444 8.86 16.52 -43.38
N LEU A 445 9.46 15.44 -42.88
CA LEU A 445 9.07 14.07 -43.20
C LEU A 445 8.17 13.52 -42.08
N VAL A 446 6.93 13.14 -42.40
CA VAL A 446 5.99 12.54 -41.44
C VAL A 446 5.93 11.03 -41.64
N ILE A 447 6.29 10.27 -40.61
CA ILE A 447 6.10 8.83 -40.56
C ILE A 447 5.00 8.49 -39.57
N GLY A 448 3.92 7.90 -40.09
CA GLY A 448 2.81 7.36 -39.30
C GLY A 448 3.03 5.88 -38.99
N CYS A 449 2.62 5.47 -37.79
CA CYS A 449 2.71 4.11 -37.28
C CYS A 449 1.32 3.66 -36.82
N LEU A 450 0.84 2.56 -37.38
CA LEU A 450 -0.43 1.92 -37.07
C LEU A 450 -0.18 0.55 -36.44
N CYS A 451 -0.84 0.25 -35.32
CA CYS A 451 -0.85 -1.08 -34.70
C CYS A 451 -2.29 -1.61 -34.65
N ASP A 452 -2.52 -2.76 -35.28
CA ASP A 452 -3.74 -3.54 -35.09
C ASP A 452 -3.53 -4.54 -33.95
N VAL A 453 -4.15 -4.26 -32.82
CA VAL A 453 -4.08 -5.05 -31.58
C VAL A 453 -4.80 -6.39 -31.69
N SER A 454 -5.71 -6.54 -32.66
CA SER A 454 -6.51 -7.75 -32.89
C SER A 454 -5.86 -8.75 -33.85
N THR A 455 -5.01 -8.27 -34.77
CA THR A 455 -4.26 -9.13 -35.73
C THR A 455 -2.75 -9.19 -35.43
N GLY A 456 -2.22 -8.28 -34.63
CA GLY A 456 -0.78 -8.15 -34.36
C GLY A 456 0.01 -7.49 -35.48
N GLN A 457 -0.64 -6.90 -36.48
CA GLN A 457 0.04 -6.26 -37.61
C GLN A 457 0.44 -4.81 -37.32
N LEU A 458 1.70 -4.49 -37.60
CA LEU A 458 2.24 -3.14 -37.57
C LEU A 458 2.42 -2.63 -39.01
N THR A 459 1.75 -1.53 -39.33
CA THR A 459 1.76 -0.90 -40.66
C THR A 459 2.29 0.53 -40.56
N PHE A 460 3.08 0.95 -41.55
CA PHE A 460 3.74 2.25 -41.57
C PHE A 460 3.18 3.12 -42.71
N TYR A 461 3.17 4.44 -42.51
CA TYR A 461 2.73 5.43 -43.48
C TYR A 461 3.82 6.48 -43.66
N VAL A 462 4.09 6.93 -44.89
CA VAL A 462 5.01 8.06 -45.16
C VAL A 462 4.23 9.17 -45.86
N ASN A 463 4.18 10.36 -45.26
CA ASN A 463 3.44 11.53 -45.76
C ASN A 463 1.98 11.22 -46.18
N GLY A 464 1.33 10.29 -45.45
CA GLY A 464 -0.05 9.85 -45.64
C GLY A 464 -0.26 8.66 -46.59
N LYS A 465 0.79 8.08 -47.18
CA LYS A 465 0.71 6.87 -48.02
C LYS A 465 1.16 5.63 -47.26
N GLU A 466 0.43 4.52 -47.36
CA GLU A 466 0.75 3.24 -46.72
C GLU A 466 2.01 2.61 -47.32
N SER A 467 2.86 2.03 -46.47
CA SER A 467 4.05 1.27 -46.86
C SER A 467 3.71 -0.19 -47.14
N THR A 468 4.42 -0.80 -48.09
CA THR A 468 4.37 -2.25 -48.34
C THR A 468 5.01 -3.05 -47.22
N GLN A 469 5.89 -2.44 -46.43
CA GLN A 469 6.61 -3.10 -45.35
C GLN A 469 5.78 -3.10 -44.05
N LYS A 470 5.56 -4.31 -43.51
CA LYS A 470 4.77 -4.56 -42.30
C LYS A 470 5.50 -5.53 -41.37
N PHE A 471 5.25 -5.42 -40.07
CA PHE A 471 5.70 -6.42 -39.10
C PHE A 471 4.51 -7.19 -38.53
N GLN A 472 4.74 -8.46 -38.19
CA GLN A 472 3.84 -9.28 -37.41
C GLN A 472 4.42 -9.44 -36.01
N VAL A 473 3.61 -9.15 -34.99
CA VAL A 473 3.94 -9.28 -33.55
C VAL A 473 3.28 -10.55 -33.01
N GLU A 474 3.60 -10.93 -31.76
CA GLU A 474 2.98 -12.04 -31.04
C GLU A 474 1.82 -11.60 -30.12
N PRO A 475 0.87 -12.50 -29.81
CA PRO A 475 -0.20 -12.24 -28.84
C PRO A 475 0.35 -11.81 -27.46
N SER A 476 -0.44 -11.07 -26.69
CA SER A 476 -0.09 -10.53 -25.36
C SER A 476 1.17 -9.62 -25.31
N THR A 477 1.79 -9.27 -26.45
CA THR A 477 2.98 -8.40 -26.48
C THR A 477 2.63 -6.97 -26.08
N LYS A 478 3.43 -6.38 -25.17
CA LYS A 478 3.42 -4.95 -24.85
C LYS A 478 4.35 -4.18 -25.80
N LEU A 479 3.80 -3.20 -26.51
CA LEU A 479 4.51 -2.36 -27.49
C LEU A 479 4.52 -0.90 -27.08
N TYR A 480 5.70 -0.29 -27.05
CA TYR A 480 5.91 1.12 -26.78
C TYR A 480 6.24 1.86 -28.09
N PRO A 481 5.54 2.96 -28.41
CA PRO A 481 5.96 3.89 -29.46
C PRO A 481 7.37 4.42 -29.18
N ALA A 482 8.28 4.30 -30.13
CA ALA A 482 9.68 4.65 -29.95
C ALA A 482 10.32 5.31 -31.18
N VAL A 483 11.41 6.03 -30.91
CA VAL A 483 12.31 6.60 -31.91
C VAL A 483 13.74 6.47 -31.42
N PHE A 484 14.62 5.96 -32.28
CA PHE A 484 16.06 6.00 -32.03
C PHE A 484 16.67 7.04 -32.97
N VAL A 485 17.46 7.97 -32.44
CA VAL A 485 17.91 9.14 -33.19
C VAL A 485 19.32 9.60 -32.79
N GLU A 486 20.11 9.97 -33.80
CA GLU A 486 21.29 10.83 -33.63
C GLU A 486 20.88 12.28 -33.92
N PRO A 487 20.83 13.19 -32.93
CA PRO A 487 20.50 14.59 -33.15
C PRO A 487 21.52 15.28 -34.07
N THR A 488 21.05 15.74 -35.24
CA THR A 488 21.88 16.49 -36.21
C THR A 488 21.55 17.99 -36.24
N VAL A 489 20.48 18.40 -35.55
CA VAL A 489 19.98 19.78 -35.42
C VAL A 489 19.39 20.01 -34.04
N LYS A 490 19.23 21.28 -33.64
CA LYS A 490 18.58 21.66 -32.36
C LYS A 490 17.14 21.13 -32.26
N GLU A 491 16.34 21.28 -33.32
CA GLU A 491 14.96 20.78 -33.34
C GLU A 491 14.89 19.44 -34.05
N VAL A 492 14.86 18.34 -33.30
CA VAL A 492 15.10 17.01 -33.86
C VAL A 492 13.83 16.45 -34.52
N LEU A 493 12.76 16.34 -33.74
CA LEU A 493 11.51 15.70 -34.15
C LEU A 493 10.36 16.04 -33.21
N GLN A 494 9.14 15.66 -33.60
CA GLN A 494 7.97 15.75 -32.75
C GLN A 494 7.04 14.55 -32.92
N PHE A 495 6.52 14.01 -31.82
CA PHE A 495 5.45 13.03 -31.80
C PHE A 495 4.11 13.76 -31.98
N GLU A 496 3.31 13.32 -32.95
CA GLU A 496 1.98 13.86 -33.25
C GLU A 496 0.94 12.78 -32.90
N LEU A 497 0.14 13.04 -31.85
CA LEU A 497 -0.89 12.12 -31.37
C LEU A 497 -2.18 12.28 -32.21
N GLY A 498 -2.08 12.09 -33.52
CA GLY A 498 -3.19 12.24 -34.47
C GLY A 498 -4.06 10.99 -34.62
N ARG A 499 -4.95 11.01 -35.62
CA ARG A 499 -5.69 9.84 -36.13
C ARG A 499 -5.74 9.85 -37.66
N ILE A 500 -5.86 8.67 -38.27
CA ILE A 500 -6.19 8.51 -39.70
C ILE A 500 -7.68 8.13 -39.82
N ARG A 501 -8.26 8.20 -41.02
CA ARG A 501 -9.61 7.68 -41.30
C ARG A 501 -9.68 6.20 -40.87
N ASN A 502 -10.76 5.81 -40.20
CA ASN A 502 -11.05 4.45 -39.73
C ASN A 502 -10.05 3.88 -38.69
N CYS A 503 -9.28 4.73 -38.00
CA CYS A 503 -8.35 4.34 -36.93
C CYS A 503 -8.55 5.23 -35.70
N LEU A 504 -8.29 4.69 -34.51
CA LEU A 504 -8.31 5.44 -33.25
C LEU A 504 -6.95 6.12 -32.98
N PRO A 505 -6.92 7.26 -32.27
CA PRO A 505 -5.66 7.83 -31.79
C PRO A 505 -5.02 6.91 -30.75
N LEU A 506 -3.69 6.89 -30.68
CA LEU A 506 -2.90 6.14 -29.69
C LEU A 506 -3.45 6.25 -28.25
N THR A 507 -3.90 7.44 -27.84
CA THR A 507 -4.40 7.67 -26.48
C THR A 507 -5.67 6.89 -26.12
N ALA A 508 -6.45 6.42 -27.10
CA ALA A 508 -7.61 5.57 -26.85
C ALA A 508 -7.21 4.19 -26.30
N ALA A 509 -6.09 3.62 -26.76
CA ALA A 509 -5.55 2.37 -26.23
C ALA A 509 -5.00 2.51 -24.81
N LEU A 510 -4.33 3.63 -24.54
CA LEU A 510 -3.57 3.84 -23.30
C LEU A 510 -4.45 4.12 -22.08
N PHE A 511 -5.69 4.58 -22.27
CA PHE A 511 -6.61 4.96 -21.20
C PHE A 511 -8.01 4.37 -21.43
N PRO A 512 -8.25 3.08 -21.11
CA PRO A 512 -9.54 2.42 -21.31
C PRO A 512 -10.71 3.08 -20.57
N SER A 513 -10.42 3.84 -19.51
CA SER A 513 -11.37 4.62 -18.70
C SER A 513 -11.85 5.92 -19.35
N LEU A 514 -11.33 6.31 -20.52
CA LEU A 514 -11.90 7.42 -21.31
C LEU A 514 -13.35 7.09 -21.68
N ASN A 515 -14.25 8.07 -21.43
CA ASN A 515 -15.64 8.04 -21.88
C ASN A 515 -15.71 7.73 -23.38
N ARG A 516 -16.75 7.00 -23.83
CA ARG A 516 -16.87 6.53 -25.22
C ARG A 516 -16.65 7.66 -26.24
N GLU A 517 -17.26 8.82 -26.03
CA GLU A 517 -17.11 10.01 -26.90
C GLU A 517 -15.70 10.62 -26.88
N GLU A 518 -14.97 10.54 -25.77
CA GLU A 518 -13.65 11.13 -25.61
C GLU A 518 -12.54 10.30 -26.27
N ARG A 519 -12.74 9.00 -26.48
CA ARG A 519 -11.79 8.08 -27.15
C ARG A 519 -11.47 8.52 -28.59
N PHE A 520 -12.39 9.20 -29.26
CA PHE A 520 -12.21 9.68 -30.63
C PHE A 520 -11.38 10.98 -30.70
N ILE A 521 -11.24 11.69 -29.58
CA ILE A 521 -10.55 12.98 -29.50
C ILE A 521 -9.10 12.72 -29.10
N PRO A 522 -8.10 13.13 -29.91
CA PRO A 522 -6.70 13.01 -29.51
C PRO A 522 -6.41 13.95 -28.32
N GLN A 523 -6.02 13.38 -27.18
CA GLN A 523 -5.64 14.11 -25.97
C GLN A 523 -4.13 13.99 -25.71
N LEU A 524 -3.59 14.77 -24.75
CA LEU A 524 -2.21 14.61 -24.26
C LEU A 524 -2.17 14.55 -22.72
N PRO A 525 -2.56 13.41 -22.13
CA PRO A 525 -2.59 13.25 -20.67
C PRO A 525 -1.20 13.47 -20.04
N PRO A 526 -1.08 14.10 -18.85
CA PRO A 526 0.21 14.34 -18.20
C PRO A 526 1.07 13.08 -17.99
N ARG A 527 0.44 11.92 -17.77
CA ARG A 527 1.11 10.62 -17.57
C ARG A 527 1.96 10.18 -18.78
N LEU A 528 1.60 10.58 -19.99
CA LEU A 528 2.26 10.17 -21.24
C LEU A 528 3.49 11.04 -21.54
N HIS A 529 4.68 10.59 -21.16
CA HIS A 529 5.93 11.34 -21.28
C HIS A 529 6.98 10.57 -22.08
N LEU A 530 8.06 11.25 -22.48
CA LEU A 530 9.20 10.62 -23.13
C LEU A 530 10.20 10.12 -22.09
N GLN A 531 10.71 8.92 -22.32
CA GLN A 531 11.80 8.31 -21.57
C GLN A 531 13.00 8.13 -22.50
N SER A 532 14.22 8.43 -22.04
CA SER A 532 15.45 8.01 -22.74
C SER A 532 16.08 6.81 -22.05
N LEU A 533 16.87 6.04 -22.79
CA LEU A 533 17.56 4.85 -22.29
C LEU A 533 18.87 5.24 -21.58
N VAL A 534 18.94 4.93 -20.28
CA VAL A 534 20.15 5.16 -19.48
C VAL A 534 20.92 3.84 -19.34
N HIS A 535 22.21 3.86 -19.66
CA HIS A 535 23.07 2.67 -19.74
C HIS A 535 23.66 2.20 -18.41
N CYS A 536 23.52 2.99 -17.34
CA CYS A 536 24.02 2.68 -16.00
C CYS A 536 23.06 3.23 -14.94
N HIS A 537 22.65 2.42 -13.97
CA HIS A 537 21.81 2.85 -12.85
C HIS A 537 22.25 2.14 -11.56
N TRP A 538 21.82 2.65 -10.40
CA TRP A 538 22.07 1.97 -9.13
C TRP A 538 21.19 0.73 -8.97
N SER A 539 21.74 -0.30 -8.34
CA SER A 539 21.02 -1.53 -7.98
C SER A 539 21.53 -2.04 -6.64
N ARG A 540 20.61 -2.58 -5.83
CA ARG A 540 20.92 -3.11 -4.50
C ARG A 540 21.61 -4.47 -4.61
N VAL A 541 22.57 -4.75 -3.74
CA VAL A 541 23.16 -6.09 -3.57
C VAL A 541 22.27 -6.91 -2.62
N PRO A 542 21.90 -8.17 -2.96
CA PRO A 542 21.20 -9.06 -2.04
C PRO A 542 21.99 -9.33 -0.75
N ASN A 543 21.30 -9.38 0.38
CA ASN A 543 21.95 -9.61 1.69
C ASN A 543 22.44 -11.06 1.85
N THR A 544 21.70 -12.00 1.26
CA THR A 544 21.98 -13.43 1.25
C THR A 544 22.06 -13.89 -0.20
N ASN A 545 23.02 -14.76 -0.48
CA ASN A 545 23.24 -15.34 -1.81
C ASN A 545 23.14 -16.86 -1.72
N ILE A 546 22.70 -17.49 -2.80
CA ILE A 546 22.63 -18.95 -2.90
C ILE A 546 24.04 -19.54 -2.77
N ARG A 547 24.21 -20.49 -1.85
CA ARG A 547 25.47 -21.23 -1.65
C ARG A 547 25.48 -22.46 -2.54
N CYS A 548 26.16 -22.35 -3.68
CA CYS A 548 26.39 -23.48 -4.58
C CYS A 548 27.71 -24.16 -4.24
N GLN A 549 27.68 -25.46 -3.96
CA GLN A 549 28.88 -26.29 -3.86
C GLN A 549 29.10 -27.03 -5.19
N GLN A 550 30.37 -27.10 -5.63
CA GLN A 550 30.77 -27.75 -6.88
C GLN A 550 31.80 -28.87 -6.61
N LEU A 551 31.57 -30.05 -7.18
CA LEU A 551 32.38 -31.24 -6.96
C LEU A 551 32.64 -31.97 -8.30
N LYS A 552 33.89 -32.11 -8.72
CA LYS A 552 34.24 -32.98 -9.86
C LYS A 552 34.10 -34.44 -9.40
N LEU A 553 33.12 -35.17 -9.94
CA LEU A 553 32.86 -36.57 -9.56
C LEU A 553 33.86 -37.52 -10.23
N SER A 554 34.05 -37.37 -11.54
CA SER A 554 35.05 -38.07 -12.33
C SER A 554 35.18 -37.40 -13.70
N GLU A 555 36.09 -37.86 -14.55
CA GLU A 555 36.22 -37.33 -15.91
C GLU A 555 35.04 -37.73 -16.80
N ILE A 556 34.43 -38.88 -16.53
CA ILE A 556 33.28 -39.42 -17.25
C ILE A 556 31.97 -38.78 -16.78
N ARG A 557 31.83 -38.54 -15.45
CA ARG A 557 30.61 -37.96 -14.85
C ARG A 557 30.62 -36.44 -14.76
N GLY A 558 31.77 -35.80 -15.01
CA GLY A 558 31.92 -34.35 -14.96
C GLY A 558 31.75 -33.78 -13.55
N TRP A 559 31.01 -32.67 -13.47
CA TRP A 559 30.80 -31.89 -12.24
C TRP A 559 29.39 -32.08 -11.70
N SER A 560 29.29 -32.32 -10.40
CA SER A 560 28.06 -32.14 -9.62
C SER A 560 28.03 -30.72 -9.06
N VAL A 561 26.86 -30.09 -9.12
CA VAL A 561 26.58 -28.81 -8.45
C VAL A 561 25.32 -29.00 -7.62
N PHE A 562 25.39 -28.67 -6.33
CA PHE A 562 24.24 -28.71 -5.43
C PHE A 562 24.14 -27.41 -4.63
N VAL A 563 22.92 -27.13 -4.19
CA VAL A 563 22.55 -25.97 -3.38
C VAL A 563 22.05 -26.49 -2.03
N GLU A 564 22.57 -25.95 -0.94
CA GLU A 564 22.19 -26.34 0.41
C GLU A 564 20.85 -25.71 0.80
N ASP A 565 20.81 -24.37 0.90
CA ASP A 565 19.65 -23.62 1.37
C ASP A 565 18.99 -22.79 0.25
N PRO A 566 17.65 -22.80 0.13
CA PRO A 566 16.92 -21.91 -0.76
C PRO A 566 16.89 -20.47 -0.20
N VAL A 567 17.13 -19.48 -1.06
CA VAL A 567 17.01 -18.06 -0.71
C VAL A 567 15.73 -17.48 -1.32
N GLN A 568 14.94 -16.76 -0.50
CA GLN A 568 13.68 -16.14 -0.89
C GLN A 568 13.81 -14.61 -0.91
N MET A 569 13.17 -13.97 -1.89
CA MET A 569 13.09 -12.51 -2.03
C MET A 569 11.68 -12.09 -2.45
N GLU A 570 11.24 -10.92 -1.99
CA GLU A 570 9.98 -10.31 -2.39
C GLU A 570 10.23 -9.20 -3.41
N ALA A 571 9.45 -9.16 -4.48
CA ALA A 571 9.63 -8.20 -5.57
C ALA A 571 8.31 -7.58 -6.02
N VAL A 572 8.32 -6.25 -6.17
CA VAL A 572 7.19 -5.49 -6.70
C VAL A 572 7.24 -5.51 -8.22
N TYR A 573 6.21 -6.06 -8.84
CA TYR A 573 5.99 -5.99 -10.28
C TYR A 573 5.33 -4.67 -10.66
N ILE A 574 5.88 -3.99 -11.66
CA ILE A 574 5.34 -2.74 -12.23
C ILE A 574 4.67 -3.10 -13.57
N PRO A 575 3.33 -3.19 -13.65
CA PRO A 575 2.65 -3.68 -14.84
C PRO A 575 2.84 -2.81 -16.07
N GLU A 576 2.97 -1.49 -15.88
CA GLU A 576 3.15 -0.51 -16.96
C GLU A 576 4.51 -0.64 -17.63
N GLU A 577 5.58 -0.93 -16.89
CA GLU A 577 6.93 -1.13 -17.45
C GLU A 577 7.22 -2.59 -17.82
N ASP A 578 6.44 -3.53 -17.29
CA ASP A 578 6.62 -4.98 -17.42
C ASP A 578 7.93 -5.47 -16.76
N GLN A 579 8.27 -4.91 -15.60
CA GLN A 579 9.51 -5.17 -14.86
C GLN A 579 9.25 -5.41 -13.37
N CYS A 580 10.09 -6.21 -12.73
CA CYS A 580 10.09 -6.41 -11.28
C CYS A 580 11.25 -5.64 -10.63
N THR A 581 11.02 -5.09 -9.43
CA THR A 581 12.05 -4.46 -8.59
C THR A 581 11.98 -5.06 -7.19
N ASP A 582 13.12 -5.36 -6.56
CA ASP A 582 13.19 -5.84 -5.17
C ASP A 582 12.52 -4.84 -4.21
N ILE A 583 11.68 -5.33 -3.29
CA ILE A 583 10.95 -4.47 -2.34
C ILE A 583 11.91 -3.62 -1.48
N LEU A 584 13.11 -4.13 -1.17
CA LEU A 584 14.12 -3.41 -0.39
C LEU A 584 14.81 -2.30 -1.21
N SER A 585 14.74 -2.38 -2.54
CA SER A 585 15.29 -1.38 -3.45
C SER A 585 14.40 -0.14 -3.61
N LEU A 586 13.16 -0.17 -3.10
CA LEU A 586 12.24 0.98 -3.14
C LEU A 586 12.73 2.20 -2.34
N VAL A 587 13.70 2.03 -1.43
CA VAL A 587 14.27 3.13 -0.63
C VAL A 587 14.92 4.21 -1.51
N GLU A 588 15.53 3.84 -2.65
CA GLU A 588 16.11 4.78 -3.63
C GLU A 588 15.05 5.36 -4.60
N HIS A 589 13.78 4.99 -4.43
CA HIS A 589 12.68 5.35 -5.32
C HIS A 589 11.50 5.90 -4.49
N GLU A 590 11.72 7.06 -3.87
CA GLU A 590 10.77 7.71 -2.93
C GLU A 590 9.33 7.80 -3.48
N ASP A 591 9.15 8.14 -4.75
CA ASP A 591 7.82 8.18 -5.40
C ASP A 591 7.10 6.82 -5.34
N ASN A 592 7.81 5.75 -5.70
CA ASN A 592 7.28 4.38 -5.69
C ASN A 592 7.08 3.86 -4.26
N LEU A 593 7.97 4.21 -3.33
CA LEU A 593 7.86 3.91 -1.90
C LEU A 593 6.61 4.56 -1.30
N ASN A 594 6.40 5.85 -1.56
CA ASN A 594 5.22 6.60 -1.11
C ASN A 594 3.93 6.06 -1.73
N PHE A 595 3.94 5.71 -3.02
CA PHE A 595 2.81 5.07 -3.69
C PHE A 595 2.48 3.70 -3.08
N CYS A 596 3.49 2.87 -2.80
CA CYS A 596 3.34 1.56 -2.16
C CYS A 596 2.77 1.69 -0.74
N SER A 597 3.34 2.57 0.09
CA SER A 597 2.86 2.81 1.46
C SER A 597 1.40 3.31 1.50
N ASN A 598 1.01 4.19 0.58
CA ASN A 598 -0.38 4.64 0.45
C ASN A 598 -1.32 3.55 -0.11
N THR A 599 -0.82 2.62 -0.93
CA THR A 599 -1.58 1.44 -1.40
C THR A 599 -1.88 0.49 -0.24
N LEU A 600 -0.91 0.24 0.66
CA LEU A 600 -1.13 -0.54 1.88
C LEU A 600 -2.15 0.13 2.81
N ARG A 601 -2.11 1.47 2.95
CA ARG A 601 -3.12 2.24 3.69
C ARG A 601 -4.51 2.14 3.07
N LEU A 602 -4.61 2.14 1.74
CA LEU A 602 -5.88 1.92 1.03
C LEU A 602 -6.44 0.52 1.30
N TYR A 603 -5.62 -0.53 1.24
CA TYR A 603 -6.07 -1.89 1.55
C TYR A 603 -6.57 -2.02 2.99
N ASN A 604 -5.87 -1.42 3.96
CA ASN A 604 -6.34 -1.33 5.34
C ASN A 604 -7.72 -0.63 5.43
N ALA A 605 -7.87 0.55 4.81
CA ALA A 605 -9.13 1.29 4.79
C ALA A 605 -10.30 0.54 4.11
N LEU A 606 -10.02 -0.37 3.18
CA LEU A 606 -11.02 -1.22 2.52
C LEU A 606 -11.47 -2.43 3.37
N CYS A 607 -10.58 -2.95 4.22
CA CYS A 607 -10.87 -4.04 5.18
C CYS A 607 -11.57 -3.54 6.44
N ALA A 608 -11.40 -2.26 6.76
CA ALA A 608 -11.84 -1.62 7.99
C ALA A 608 -13.30 -1.94 8.37
N GLN A 609 -13.54 -1.95 9.69
CA GLN A 609 -14.79 -2.29 10.35
C GLN A 609 -15.19 -3.78 10.30
N GLY A 610 -14.35 -4.66 9.75
CA GLY A 610 -14.56 -6.11 9.68
C GLY A 610 -15.12 -6.59 8.34
N ASN A 611 -14.70 -5.98 7.23
CA ASN A 611 -15.19 -6.31 5.89
C ASN A 611 -14.51 -7.57 5.32
N ASN A 612 -14.78 -8.72 5.94
CA ASN A 612 -14.13 -10.00 5.64
C ASN A 612 -14.21 -10.41 4.16
N ARG A 613 -15.29 -10.02 3.45
CA ARG A 613 -15.44 -10.27 2.01
C ARG A 613 -14.30 -9.64 1.20
N VAL A 614 -13.95 -8.40 1.52
CA VAL A 614 -12.85 -7.69 0.84
C VAL A 614 -11.49 -8.21 1.34
N SER A 615 -11.37 -8.61 2.60
CA SER A 615 -10.17 -9.28 3.10
C SER A 615 -9.83 -10.55 2.30
N HIS A 616 -10.81 -11.42 2.00
CA HIS A 616 -10.60 -12.62 1.15
C HIS A 616 -10.19 -12.28 -0.29
N GLU A 617 -10.64 -11.16 -0.85
CA GLU A 617 -10.20 -10.72 -2.18
C GLU A 617 -8.77 -10.15 -2.14
N ILE A 618 -8.41 -9.38 -1.10
CA ILE A 618 -7.04 -8.86 -0.93
C ILE A 618 -6.03 -9.98 -0.68
N CYS A 619 -6.42 -11.05 0.03
CA CYS A 619 -5.60 -12.25 0.20
C CYS A 619 -5.26 -13.00 -1.11
N LYS A 620 -5.86 -12.66 -2.25
CA LYS A 620 -5.45 -13.15 -3.57
C LYS A 620 -4.26 -12.39 -4.17
N PHE A 621 -4.02 -11.17 -3.68
CA PHE A 621 -2.92 -10.29 -4.12
C PHE A 621 -1.76 -10.24 -3.14
N VAL A 622 -2.04 -10.47 -1.84
CA VAL A 622 -1.06 -10.50 -0.75
C VAL A 622 -1.33 -11.73 0.11
N ASP A 623 -0.49 -12.75 0.00
CA ASP A 623 -0.67 -14.02 0.71
C ASP A 623 -0.02 -14.04 2.12
N GLU A 624 -0.36 -15.07 2.90
CA GLU A 624 0.19 -15.29 4.25
C GLU A 624 1.73 -15.38 4.27
N LYS A 625 2.35 -15.95 3.22
CA LYS A 625 3.80 -16.14 3.15
C LYS A 625 4.51 -14.83 2.86
N GLN A 626 3.97 -13.98 1.99
CA GLN A 626 4.46 -12.64 1.72
C GLN A 626 4.38 -11.76 2.97
N LEU A 627 3.25 -11.80 3.69
CA LEU A 627 3.10 -11.11 4.98
C LEU A 627 4.14 -11.60 6.00
N MET A 628 4.26 -12.91 6.19
CA MET A 628 5.21 -13.49 7.14
C MET A 628 6.68 -13.24 6.77
N TYR A 629 7.02 -13.25 5.48
CA TYR A 629 8.35 -12.84 4.98
C TYR A 629 8.65 -11.38 5.32
N CYS A 630 7.70 -10.47 5.07
CA CYS A 630 7.89 -9.04 5.29
C CYS A 630 7.95 -8.67 6.78
N VAL A 631 7.17 -9.33 7.63
CA VAL A 631 7.24 -9.18 9.10
C VAL A 631 8.62 -9.60 9.61
N LYS A 632 9.14 -10.73 9.12
CA LYS A 632 10.46 -11.28 9.47
C LYS A 632 11.66 -10.48 8.92
N ASN A 633 11.45 -9.57 7.98
CA ASN A 633 12.55 -8.87 7.31
C ASN A 633 12.98 -7.59 8.05
N ALA A 634 14.18 -7.62 8.64
CA ALA A 634 14.78 -6.51 9.40
C ALA A 634 15.34 -5.34 8.55
N TYR A 635 15.43 -5.52 7.23
CA TYR A 635 15.92 -4.50 6.28
C TYR A 635 14.79 -3.69 5.63
N LEU A 636 13.54 -4.03 5.90
CA LEU A 636 12.37 -3.35 5.34
C LEU A 636 12.26 -1.93 5.92
N CYS A 637 11.96 -0.95 5.06
CA CYS A 637 11.80 0.45 5.48
C CYS A 637 10.55 0.64 6.36
N GLY A 638 10.60 1.60 7.29
CA GLY A 638 9.56 1.82 8.30
C GLY A 638 8.16 2.01 7.72
N SER A 639 8.02 2.83 6.66
CA SER A 639 6.74 3.15 6.03
C SER A 639 6.04 1.93 5.39
N ILE A 640 6.80 0.96 4.88
CA ILE A 640 6.23 -0.32 4.39
C ILE A 640 6.04 -1.27 5.57
N ARG A 641 6.99 -1.36 6.51
CA ARG A 641 6.91 -2.26 7.68
C ARG A 641 5.64 -2.00 8.50
N ILE A 642 5.36 -0.74 8.87
CA ILE A 642 4.14 -0.33 9.58
C ILE A 642 2.90 -0.64 8.73
N GLY A 643 2.94 -0.34 7.42
CA GLY A 643 1.83 -0.62 6.50
C GLY A 643 1.45 -2.11 6.46
N ILE A 644 2.44 -3.01 6.42
CA ILE A 644 2.24 -4.45 6.38
C ILE A 644 1.73 -5.01 7.71
N HIS A 645 2.26 -4.57 8.86
CA HIS A 645 1.77 -5.04 10.17
C HIS A 645 0.32 -4.59 10.39
N ASN A 646 -0.01 -3.34 10.07
CA ASN A 646 -1.39 -2.84 10.12
C ASN A 646 -2.32 -3.59 9.14
N LEU A 647 -1.85 -3.93 7.94
CA LEU A 647 -2.62 -4.70 6.97
C LEU A 647 -2.88 -6.14 7.46
N LEU A 648 -1.90 -6.78 8.09
CA LEU A 648 -2.05 -8.11 8.70
C LEU A 648 -3.14 -8.09 9.78
N ILE A 649 -3.12 -7.08 10.67
CA ILE A 649 -4.16 -6.89 11.69
C ILE A 649 -5.53 -6.67 11.02
N ALA A 650 -5.63 -5.77 10.03
CA ALA A 650 -6.89 -5.45 9.35
C ALA A 650 -7.50 -6.64 8.58
N LEU A 651 -6.67 -7.45 7.92
CA LEU A 651 -7.11 -8.62 7.16
C LEU A 651 -7.60 -9.75 8.06
N HIS A 652 -6.81 -10.11 9.07
CA HIS A 652 -6.98 -11.38 9.80
C HIS A 652 -7.55 -11.22 11.21
N PHE A 653 -7.24 -10.11 11.91
CA PHE A 653 -7.46 -9.98 13.35
C PHE A 653 -8.51 -8.94 13.74
N GLU A 654 -8.73 -7.87 12.98
CA GLU A 654 -9.63 -6.75 13.34
C GLU A 654 -11.04 -7.24 13.70
N SER A 655 -11.61 -8.15 12.90
CA SER A 655 -12.93 -8.76 13.17
C SER A 655 -12.99 -9.48 14.52
N HIS A 656 -11.92 -10.18 14.92
CA HIS A 656 -11.84 -10.88 16.20
C HIS A 656 -11.58 -9.93 17.38
N ILE A 657 -10.64 -8.99 17.20
CA ILE A 657 -10.32 -7.94 18.19
C ILE A 657 -11.59 -7.15 18.52
N LYS A 658 -12.33 -6.70 17.50
CA LYS A 658 -13.58 -5.93 17.67
C LYS A 658 -14.67 -6.74 18.37
N ALA A 659 -14.87 -8.01 18.01
CA ALA A 659 -15.83 -8.89 18.67
C ALA A 659 -15.50 -9.13 20.15
N ARG A 660 -14.22 -9.33 20.49
CA ARG A 660 -13.78 -9.50 21.88
C ARG A 660 -13.79 -8.20 22.68
N SER A 661 -13.43 -7.07 22.06
CA SER A 661 -13.48 -5.73 22.66
C SER A 661 -14.91 -5.32 23.02
N LEU A 662 -15.91 -5.60 22.17
CA LEU A 662 -17.32 -5.35 22.47
C LEU A 662 -17.85 -6.13 23.68
N THR A 663 -17.28 -7.30 23.98
CA THR A 663 -17.63 -8.08 25.19
C THR A 663 -16.71 -7.80 26.38
N SER A 664 -15.75 -6.87 26.26
CA SER A 664 -14.72 -6.62 27.29
C SER A 664 -15.27 -6.24 28.66
N THR A 665 -16.36 -5.48 28.68
CA THR A 665 -17.04 -4.94 29.87
C THR A 665 -18.08 -5.88 30.49
N GLU A 666 -18.38 -7.02 29.86
CA GLU A 666 -19.42 -7.95 30.31
C GLU A 666 -18.80 -9.17 31.02
N PHE A 667 -19.17 -9.35 32.29
CA PHE A 667 -18.66 -10.43 33.16
C PHE A 667 -19.73 -11.51 33.38
N ILE A 668 -19.95 -12.36 32.37
CA ILE A 668 -20.88 -13.49 32.44
C ILE A 668 -20.09 -14.76 32.81
N ILE A 669 -20.16 -15.19 34.07
CA ILE A 669 -19.34 -16.28 34.62
C ILE A 669 -20.24 -17.45 35.05
N PRO A 670 -20.07 -18.67 34.49
CA PRO A 670 -20.89 -19.83 34.82
C PRO A 670 -20.43 -20.48 36.13
N LEU A 671 -21.39 -20.76 37.01
CA LEU A 671 -21.13 -21.50 38.26
C LEU A 671 -20.72 -22.94 37.91
N SER A 672 -19.50 -23.31 38.28
CA SER A 672 -18.88 -24.59 37.91
C SER A 672 -17.82 -25.02 38.91
N ASP A 673 -17.48 -26.32 38.89
CA ASP A 673 -16.41 -26.88 39.71
C ASP A 673 -15.03 -26.30 39.37
N ALA A 674 -14.85 -25.77 38.16
CA ALA A 674 -13.65 -25.04 37.77
C ALA A 674 -13.54 -23.70 38.51
N LEU A 675 -14.66 -22.97 38.66
CA LEU A 675 -14.70 -21.68 39.36
C LEU A 675 -14.32 -21.81 40.84
N ARG A 676 -14.75 -22.91 41.48
CA ARG A 676 -14.38 -23.27 42.85
C ARG A 676 -12.91 -23.68 43.02
N LYS A 677 -12.22 -24.01 41.92
CA LYS A 677 -10.79 -24.38 41.91
C LYS A 677 -9.89 -23.22 41.49
N SER A 678 -10.38 -22.26 40.70
CA SER A 678 -9.61 -21.10 40.22
C SER A 678 -9.52 -19.96 41.22
N ALA A 679 -10.43 -19.90 42.20
CA ALA A 679 -10.46 -18.85 43.21
C ALA A 679 -9.40 -19.05 44.31
N ILE A 680 -8.26 -18.38 44.15
CA ILE A 680 -7.13 -18.42 45.11
C ILE A 680 -7.51 -17.84 46.49
N LEU A 681 -8.56 -16.99 46.56
CA LEU A 681 -9.10 -16.46 47.82
C LEU A 681 -9.92 -17.46 48.66
N HIS A 682 -9.94 -18.75 48.32
CA HIS A 682 -10.63 -19.75 49.13
C HIS A 682 -9.97 -19.94 50.52
N PRO A 683 -10.73 -20.06 51.64
CA PRO A 683 -10.18 -20.02 53.00
C PRO A 683 -9.33 -21.23 53.46
N GLN A 684 -8.91 -22.11 52.55
CA GLN A 684 -8.34 -23.43 52.90
C GLN A 684 -6.80 -23.48 52.91
N ASN A 685 -6.11 -22.42 52.46
CA ASN A 685 -4.64 -22.36 52.46
C ASN A 685 -4.14 -21.40 53.54
N SER A 686 -3.41 -21.94 54.52
CA SER A 686 -3.15 -21.31 55.82
C SER A 686 -1.97 -20.31 55.88
N ASN A 687 -1.46 -19.81 54.74
CA ASN A 687 -0.26 -18.95 54.67
C ASN A 687 -0.54 -17.56 54.06
N GLY A 688 -1.41 -16.78 54.70
CA GLY A 688 -1.99 -15.55 54.12
C GLY A 688 -0.99 -14.48 53.62
N GLN A 689 0.11 -14.22 54.31
CA GLN A 689 1.00 -13.09 53.95
C GLN A 689 1.84 -13.32 52.69
N GLN A 690 2.45 -14.51 52.52
CA GLN A 690 3.25 -14.82 51.32
C GLN A 690 2.37 -14.97 50.08
N GLN A 691 1.13 -15.46 50.24
CA GLN A 691 0.18 -15.58 49.13
C GLN A 691 -0.32 -14.23 48.62
N ILE A 692 -0.55 -13.25 49.52
CA ILE A 692 -0.97 -11.89 49.11
C ILE A 692 0.13 -11.17 48.31
N LEU A 693 1.41 -11.33 48.68
CA LEU A 693 2.56 -10.82 47.92
C LEU A 693 2.74 -11.51 46.56
N ALA A 694 2.42 -12.82 46.46
CA ALA A 694 2.38 -13.50 45.17
C ALA A 694 1.16 -13.11 44.31
N MET A 695 0.11 -12.53 44.90
CA MET A 695 -1.11 -12.10 44.20
C MET A 695 -1.04 -10.68 43.62
N SER A 696 -0.11 -9.83 44.08
CA SER A 696 0.12 -8.52 43.45
C SER A 696 0.87 -8.64 42.12
N THR A 697 1.74 -9.65 41.98
CA THR A 697 2.57 -9.90 40.79
C THR A 697 2.00 -10.94 39.81
N TYR A 698 1.02 -11.75 40.21
CA TYR A 698 0.41 -12.75 39.32
C TYR A 698 -0.71 -12.15 38.42
N ILE A 699 -0.51 -12.20 37.11
CA ILE A 699 -1.54 -11.93 36.11
C ILE A 699 -1.92 -13.24 35.39
N PRO A 700 -3.19 -13.69 35.45
CA PRO A 700 -3.62 -14.92 34.78
C PRO A 700 -3.68 -14.78 33.26
N ALA A 701 -3.53 -15.90 32.56
CA ALA A 701 -3.75 -15.98 31.12
C ALA A 701 -5.23 -16.05 30.77
N MET A 702 -5.58 -15.63 29.54
CA MET A 702 -6.97 -15.56 29.09
C MET A 702 -7.69 -16.91 29.11
N GLU A 703 -6.96 -18.00 28.94
CA GLU A 703 -7.49 -19.38 28.97
C GLU A 703 -7.87 -19.86 30.38
N GLN A 704 -7.40 -19.18 31.44
CA GLN A 704 -7.73 -19.50 32.83
C GLN A 704 -9.06 -18.89 33.28
N PHE A 705 -9.57 -17.90 32.55
CA PHE A 705 -10.85 -17.26 32.85
C PHE A 705 -12.03 -18.11 32.43
N LEU A 706 -13.07 -18.11 33.25
CA LEU A 706 -14.32 -18.83 33.01
C LEU A 706 -15.41 -17.96 32.39
N ALA A 707 -15.19 -16.64 32.27
CA ALA A 707 -16.14 -15.75 31.61
C ALA A 707 -16.45 -16.18 30.16
N VAL A 708 -17.73 -16.13 29.80
CA VAL A 708 -18.21 -16.52 28.46
C VAL A 708 -17.77 -15.48 27.44
N ARG A 709 -16.86 -15.84 26.53
CA ARG A 709 -16.32 -14.96 25.48
C ARG A 709 -16.46 -15.56 24.07
N PRO A 710 -16.53 -14.73 23.00
CA PRO A 710 -16.44 -15.20 21.62
C PRO A 710 -15.13 -15.94 21.38
N LYS A 711 -15.20 -17.14 20.81
CA LYS A 711 -14.01 -17.93 20.45
C LYS A 711 -13.47 -17.50 19.08
N LEU A 712 -12.17 -17.70 18.88
CA LEU A 712 -11.54 -17.67 17.57
C LEU A 712 -12.12 -18.80 16.70
N ILE A 713 -12.31 -18.52 15.41
CA ILE A 713 -12.88 -19.45 14.44
C ILE A 713 -11.76 -20.39 13.99
N LYS A 714 -11.99 -21.70 14.05
CA LYS A 714 -10.96 -22.71 13.78
C LYS A 714 -10.94 -23.10 12.31
N GLU A 715 -9.82 -23.64 11.83
CA GLU A 715 -9.69 -24.15 10.45
C GLU A 715 -10.78 -25.16 10.07
N GLU A 716 -11.31 -25.90 11.04
CA GLU A 716 -12.42 -26.86 10.86
C GLU A 716 -13.74 -26.18 10.43
N ASP A 717 -13.98 -24.94 10.86
CA ASP A 717 -15.17 -24.16 10.51
C ASP A 717 -15.15 -23.69 9.04
N PHE A 718 -14.00 -23.73 8.37
CA PHE A 718 -13.84 -23.36 6.95
C PHE A 718 -14.24 -24.48 5.98
N LYS A 719 -14.72 -25.63 6.47
CA LYS A 719 -15.27 -26.73 5.64
C LYS A 719 -16.69 -26.47 5.11
N VAL A 720 -17.25 -25.30 5.39
CA VAL A 720 -18.62 -24.88 5.04
C VAL A 720 -18.67 -24.17 3.67
N ASP A 721 -19.87 -24.07 3.07
CA ASP A 721 -20.16 -23.42 1.79
C ASP A 721 -19.39 -22.10 1.54
N ARG A 722 -18.98 -21.88 0.28
CA ARG A 722 -18.16 -20.74 -0.15
C ARG A 722 -18.68 -19.38 0.34
N GLU A 723 -19.98 -19.17 0.35
CA GLU A 723 -20.58 -17.89 0.77
C GLU A 723 -20.43 -17.63 2.28
N ARG A 724 -20.50 -18.67 3.11
CA ARG A 724 -20.31 -18.55 4.56
C ARG A 724 -18.84 -18.34 4.92
N LYS A 725 -17.92 -18.95 4.18
CA LYS A 725 -16.47 -18.69 4.31
C LYS A 725 -16.13 -17.21 4.13
N LEU A 726 -16.82 -16.48 3.24
CA LEU A 726 -16.61 -15.05 3.00
C LEU A 726 -17.16 -14.13 4.12
N LEU A 727 -17.91 -14.66 5.09
CA LEU A 727 -18.37 -13.91 6.27
C LEU A 727 -17.36 -13.96 7.43
N VAL A 728 -16.42 -14.89 7.39
CA VAL A 728 -15.38 -15.16 8.39
C VAL A 728 -14.07 -14.53 7.93
N PRO A 729 -13.21 -13.96 8.80
CA PRO A 729 -11.90 -13.45 8.39
C PRO A 729 -11.03 -14.57 7.76
N PRO A 730 -10.13 -14.25 6.82
CA PRO A 730 -9.20 -15.24 6.26
C PRO A 730 -8.30 -15.85 7.36
N PRO A 731 -8.03 -17.17 7.33
CA PRO A 731 -7.20 -17.82 8.35
C PRO A 731 -5.74 -17.35 8.24
N PHE A 732 -5.00 -17.46 9.35
CA PHE A 732 -3.58 -17.13 9.46
C PHE A 732 -2.94 -17.97 10.59
N ASN A 733 -1.69 -18.40 10.44
CA ASN A 733 -0.96 -19.15 11.46
C ASN A 733 -0.52 -18.25 12.62
N VAL A 734 -1.44 -18.03 13.56
CA VAL A 734 -1.20 -17.20 14.76
C VAL A 734 -0.07 -17.77 15.63
N SER A 735 0.08 -19.09 15.75
CA SER A 735 1.09 -19.71 16.60
C SER A 735 2.52 -19.38 16.15
N SER A 736 2.82 -19.51 14.85
CA SER A 736 4.14 -19.18 14.31
C SER A 736 4.43 -17.68 14.34
N LEU A 737 3.39 -16.85 14.21
CA LEU A 737 3.53 -15.40 14.36
C LEU A 737 3.78 -15.00 15.81
N LYS A 738 3.05 -15.59 16.78
CA LYS A 738 3.22 -15.36 18.22
C LYS A 738 4.66 -15.63 18.65
N GLU A 739 5.18 -16.82 18.33
CA GLU A 739 6.56 -17.23 18.63
C GLU A 739 7.58 -16.23 18.04
N TYR A 740 7.42 -15.86 16.77
CA TYR A 740 8.32 -14.90 16.12
C TYR A 740 8.25 -13.50 16.78
N ILE A 741 7.05 -13.00 17.11
CA ILE A 741 6.87 -11.66 17.69
C ILE A 741 7.39 -11.59 19.11
N MET A 742 7.16 -12.60 19.96
CA MET A 742 7.71 -12.65 21.32
C MET A 742 9.24 -12.68 21.29
N ASN A 743 9.83 -13.57 20.49
CA ASN A 743 11.29 -13.65 20.32
C ASN A 743 11.88 -12.35 19.74
N SER A 744 11.19 -11.70 18.81
CA SER A 744 11.64 -10.44 18.21
C SER A 744 11.50 -9.24 19.14
N LEU A 745 10.56 -9.27 20.10
CA LEU A 745 10.42 -8.24 21.12
C LEU A 745 11.53 -8.38 22.18
N THR A 746 11.84 -9.62 22.60
CA THR A 746 13.01 -9.92 23.44
C THR A 746 14.31 -9.44 22.77
N ASP A 747 14.57 -9.85 21.52
CA ASP A 747 15.75 -9.42 20.74
C ASP A 747 15.83 -7.89 20.56
N ALA A 748 14.68 -7.20 20.43
CA ALA A 748 14.64 -5.75 20.33
C ALA A 748 15.03 -5.06 21.64
N ILE A 749 14.55 -5.56 22.78
CA ILE A 749 14.83 -4.98 24.10
C ILE A 749 16.30 -5.23 24.48
N GLU A 750 16.79 -6.47 24.33
CA GLU A 750 18.21 -6.81 24.55
C GLU A 750 19.15 -5.89 23.74
N LYS A 751 18.93 -5.78 22.42
CA LYS A 751 19.78 -4.95 21.55
C LYS A 751 19.64 -3.45 21.77
N SER A 752 18.49 -2.98 22.27
CA SER A 752 18.27 -1.56 22.49
C SER A 752 19.11 -0.97 23.63
N SER A 753 19.47 -1.80 24.63
CA SER A 753 20.38 -1.43 25.73
C SER A 753 21.76 -0.97 25.23
N HIS A 754 22.19 -1.41 24.05
CA HIS A 754 23.50 -1.11 23.47
C HIS A 754 23.53 0.13 22.56
N HIS A 755 22.50 1.00 22.61
CA HIS A 755 22.38 2.20 21.78
C HIS A 755 22.62 1.93 20.27
N LEU A 756 21.85 0.99 19.74
CA LEU A 756 21.94 0.53 18.36
C LEU A 756 21.79 1.69 17.34
N ARG A 757 22.74 1.78 16.39
CA ARG A 757 22.75 2.81 15.32
C ARG A 757 21.85 2.48 14.12
N ASP A 758 21.38 1.24 14.00
CA ASP A 758 20.62 0.75 12.85
C ASP A 758 19.28 0.05 13.20
N PRO A 759 18.39 0.63 14.04
CA PRO A 759 17.13 -0.01 14.41
C PRO A 759 16.28 -0.44 13.20
N THR A 760 15.52 -1.52 13.36
CA THR A 760 14.71 -2.09 12.28
C THR A 760 13.64 -1.10 11.82
N GLY A 761 13.56 -0.82 10.51
CA GLY A 761 12.71 0.24 9.98
C GLY A 761 13.25 1.67 10.14
N GLY A 762 14.47 1.85 10.66
CA GLY A 762 15.21 3.12 10.71
C GLY A 762 15.06 3.94 12.00
N THR A 763 14.05 3.66 12.83
CA THR A 763 13.85 4.30 14.15
C THR A 763 13.33 3.28 15.16
N TYR A 764 13.50 3.53 16.46
CA TYR A 764 12.95 2.67 17.50
C TYR A 764 11.41 2.61 17.46
N ALA A 765 10.72 3.74 17.21
CA ALA A 765 9.29 3.73 16.91
C ALA A 765 8.91 2.77 15.76
N ASN A 766 9.63 2.78 14.63
CA ASN A 766 9.34 1.91 13.49
C ASN A 766 9.64 0.43 13.76
N TRP A 767 10.46 0.13 14.77
CA TRP A 767 10.77 -1.23 15.22
C TRP A 767 9.74 -1.74 16.22
N LEU A 768 9.52 -1.00 17.32
CA LEU A 768 8.75 -1.45 18.47
C LEU A 768 7.23 -1.31 18.28
N VAL A 769 6.75 -0.21 17.69
CA VAL A 769 5.29 0.02 17.53
C VAL A 769 4.59 -1.14 16.80
N PRO A 770 5.10 -1.67 15.67
CA PRO A 770 4.45 -2.78 14.98
C PRO A 770 4.48 -4.11 15.74
N LEU A 771 5.50 -4.32 16.59
CA LEU A 771 5.59 -5.52 17.45
C LEU A 771 4.58 -5.42 18.60
N LEU A 772 4.56 -4.28 19.31
CA LEU A 772 3.64 -4.03 20.42
C LEU A 772 2.18 -4.05 19.96
N GLN A 773 1.86 -3.54 18.77
CA GLN A 773 0.51 -3.63 18.19
C GLN A 773 0.05 -5.07 17.92
N LEU A 774 0.97 -5.98 17.57
CA LEU A 774 0.65 -7.40 17.43
C LEU A 774 0.52 -8.10 18.79
N VAL A 775 1.35 -7.74 19.78
CA VAL A 775 1.21 -8.23 21.16
C VAL A 775 -0.13 -7.78 21.77
N ASP A 776 -0.52 -6.52 21.57
CA ASP A 776 -1.82 -5.99 21.98
C ASP A 776 -2.99 -6.75 21.30
N ALA A 777 -2.90 -6.98 19.98
CA ALA A 777 -3.84 -7.81 19.26
C ALA A 777 -3.95 -9.24 19.84
N PHE A 778 -2.82 -9.88 20.19
CA PHE A 778 -2.80 -11.20 20.81
C PHE A 778 -3.34 -11.23 22.24
N LEU A 779 -3.14 -10.16 23.01
CA LEU A 779 -3.80 -9.96 24.30
C LEU A 779 -5.32 -9.89 24.09
N VAL A 780 -5.83 -8.94 23.30
CA VAL A 780 -7.29 -8.80 23.10
C VAL A 780 -7.92 -10.06 22.49
N MET A 781 -7.23 -10.74 21.57
CA MET A 781 -7.67 -12.02 21.01
C MET A 781 -7.56 -13.20 22.00
N GLY A 782 -6.80 -13.05 23.09
CA GLY A 782 -6.60 -14.04 24.14
C GLY A 782 -5.80 -15.26 23.66
N THR A 783 -4.78 -15.05 22.83
CA THR A 783 -3.92 -16.11 22.26
C THR A 783 -2.55 -16.22 22.96
N LEU A 784 -2.27 -15.34 23.92
CA LEU A 784 -1.09 -15.44 24.78
C LEU A 784 -1.36 -16.39 25.94
N GLU A 785 -0.46 -17.35 26.12
CA GLU A 785 -0.43 -18.31 27.21
C GLU A 785 0.19 -17.69 28.47
N LEU A 786 0.14 -18.40 29.59
CA LEU A 786 0.70 -17.88 30.87
C LEU A 786 2.20 -17.59 30.76
N ASN A 787 2.95 -18.44 30.06
CA ASN A 787 4.38 -18.24 29.84
C ASN A 787 4.66 -16.98 29.01
N ASP A 788 3.86 -16.73 27.97
CA ASP A 788 4.00 -15.54 27.11
C ASP A 788 3.73 -14.25 27.90
N ILE A 789 2.72 -14.26 28.79
CA ILE A 789 2.39 -13.11 29.65
C ILE A 789 3.49 -12.89 30.69
N GLN A 790 4.04 -13.95 31.29
CA GLN A 790 5.18 -13.84 32.21
C GLN A 790 6.42 -13.28 31.51
N GLN A 791 6.72 -13.74 30.28
CA GLN A 791 7.78 -13.16 29.45
C GLN A 791 7.52 -11.68 29.14
N LEU A 792 6.29 -11.32 28.73
CA LEU A 792 5.93 -9.93 28.47
C LEU A 792 6.10 -9.03 29.71
N LEU A 793 5.72 -9.50 30.89
CA LEU A 793 5.89 -8.76 32.14
C LEU A 793 7.36 -8.54 32.50
N ARG A 794 8.22 -9.57 32.35
CA ARG A 794 9.68 -9.44 32.51
C ARG A 794 10.29 -8.43 31.54
N LEU A 795 9.79 -8.36 30.30
CA LEU A 795 10.25 -7.41 29.28
C LEU A 795 9.79 -5.96 29.56
N ILE A 796 8.62 -5.77 30.18
CA ILE A 796 8.11 -4.45 30.56
C ILE A 796 8.88 -3.91 31.78
N ASP A 797 8.97 -4.71 32.85
CA ASP A 797 9.74 -4.40 34.05
C ASP A 797 10.38 -5.66 34.67
N PRO A 798 11.69 -5.88 34.48
CA PRO A 798 12.38 -7.02 35.07
C PRO A 798 12.53 -6.87 36.59
N THR A 799 12.41 -5.67 37.16
CA THR A 799 12.63 -5.47 38.60
C THR A 799 11.46 -5.98 39.45
N SER A 800 10.22 -5.85 38.96
CA SER A 800 9.02 -6.36 39.64
C SER A 800 8.65 -7.80 39.29
N PHE A 801 9.06 -8.30 38.12
CA PHE A 801 8.62 -9.61 37.58
C PHE A 801 9.75 -10.60 37.24
N GLY A 802 11.01 -10.23 37.47
CA GLY A 802 12.16 -11.11 37.34
C GLY A 802 12.19 -12.20 38.41
N LEU A 803 12.76 -13.36 38.07
CA LEU A 803 13.14 -14.38 39.04
C LEU A 803 14.59 -14.12 39.46
N GLU A 804 14.91 -14.28 40.75
CA GLU A 804 16.23 -13.99 41.35
C GLU A 804 17.42 -14.79 40.76
N ASN A 805 17.20 -15.65 39.76
CA ASN A 805 18.17 -16.60 39.21
C ASN A 805 18.39 -16.50 37.68
N GLU A 806 17.86 -15.50 36.97
CA GLU A 806 18.14 -15.30 35.53
C GLU A 806 18.79 -13.94 35.25
N GLU A 807 20.09 -13.95 34.92
CA GLU A 807 20.96 -12.77 34.71
C GLU A 807 20.68 -12.00 33.39
N HIS A 808 19.49 -12.11 32.81
CA HIS A 808 19.26 -11.76 31.40
C HIS A 808 18.72 -10.34 31.13
N PHE A 809 18.19 -9.63 32.13
CA PHE A 809 17.61 -8.28 31.93
C PHE A 809 18.01 -7.31 33.06
N ASN A 810 18.94 -6.39 32.74
CA ASN A 810 19.29 -5.27 33.64
C ASN A 810 18.38 -4.05 33.44
N GLU A 811 17.76 -3.89 32.27
CA GLU A 811 16.86 -2.78 31.93
C GLU A 811 15.63 -3.34 31.20
N GLY A 812 14.44 -2.83 31.56
CA GLY A 812 13.18 -3.15 30.89
C GLY A 812 12.67 -2.00 30.03
N LEU A 813 11.56 -2.24 29.33
CA LEU A 813 10.96 -1.28 28.41
C LEU A 813 10.59 0.05 29.10
N LEU A 814 10.23 0.04 30.40
CA LEU A 814 9.90 1.24 31.16
C LEU A 814 11.12 2.10 31.55
N GLN A 815 12.30 1.49 31.67
CA GLN A 815 13.54 2.19 32.01
C GLN A 815 14.19 2.88 30.80
N MET A 816 13.81 2.47 29.57
CA MET A 816 14.33 2.99 28.31
C MET A 816 13.77 4.38 27.90
N THR A 817 14.54 5.11 27.09
CA THR A 817 14.12 6.37 26.45
C THR A 817 13.18 6.12 25.25
N LEU A 818 11.90 5.90 25.53
CA LEU A 818 10.90 5.59 24.51
C LEU A 818 10.34 6.83 23.75
N ASP A 819 10.13 6.64 22.44
CA ASP A 819 9.35 7.54 21.58
C ASP A 819 7.86 7.57 21.99
N GLU A 820 7.21 8.73 21.83
CA GLU A 820 5.78 8.95 22.14
C GLU A 820 4.80 7.86 21.61
N PRO A 821 4.86 7.42 20.33
CA PRO A 821 3.97 6.37 19.83
C PRO A 821 4.23 5.00 20.47
N VAL A 822 5.44 4.72 20.99
CA VAL A 822 5.74 3.47 21.71
C VAL A 822 5.06 3.50 23.08
N LYS A 823 5.15 4.63 23.79
CA LYS A 823 4.45 4.84 25.08
C LYS A 823 2.95 4.65 24.95
N LEU A 824 2.33 5.20 23.89
CA LEU A 824 0.89 5.03 23.63
C LEU A 824 0.49 3.55 23.48
N GLN A 825 1.27 2.75 22.75
CA GLN A 825 1.00 1.30 22.62
C GLN A 825 1.21 0.56 23.95
N LEU A 826 2.23 0.94 24.72
CA LEU A 826 2.46 0.37 26.04
C LEU A 826 1.30 0.69 27.01
N CYS A 827 0.70 1.88 26.94
CA CYS A 827 -0.50 2.21 27.71
C CYS A 827 -1.69 1.29 27.40
N TYR A 828 -1.92 0.91 26.14
CA TYR A 828 -2.98 -0.05 25.79
C TYR A 828 -2.68 -1.44 26.37
N ILE A 829 -1.46 -1.95 26.21
CA ILE A 829 -1.02 -3.23 26.77
C ILE A 829 -1.23 -3.25 28.30
N LEU A 830 -0.76 -2.22 29.01
CA LEU A 830 -0.94 -2.09 30.46
C LEU A 830 -2.42 -2.04 30.85
N GLN A 831 -3.26 -1.28 30.11
CA GLN A 831 -4.70 -1.24 30.33
C GLN A 831 -5.35 -2.63 30.18
N HIS A 832 -4.92 -3.43 29.19
CA HIS A 832 -5.42 -4.79 29.02
C HIS A 832 -4.97 -5.74 30.13
N LEU A 833 -3.72 -5.63 30.61
CA LEU A 833 -3.21 -6.39 31.77
C LEU A 833 -3.94 -6.01 33.07
N CYS A 834 -4.20 -4.73 33.32
CA CYS A 834 -5.03 -4.28 34.45
C CYS A 834 -6.47 -4.82 34.36
N ASN A 835 -7.06 -4.85 33.16
CA ASN A 835 -8.38 -5.45 32.94
C ASN A 835 -8.41 -6.96 33.23
N TYR A 836 -7.33 -7.70 32.97
CA TYR A 836 -7.22 -9.12 33.36
C TYR A 836 -7.19 -9.26 34.88
N GLN A 837 -6.41 -8.44 35.57
CA GLN A 837 -6.36 -8.46 37.04
C GLN A 837 -7.73 -8.11 37.65
N LEU A 838 -8.45 -7.14 37.07
CA LEU A 838 -9.83 -6.80 37.46
C LEU A 838 -10.79 -7.97 37.23
N GLN A 839 -10.75 -8.61 36.05
CA GLN A 839 -11.56 -9.80 35.77
C GLN A 839 -11.27 -10.93 36.75
N TYR A 840 -10.00 -11.15 37.11
CA TYR A 840 -9.60 -12.18 38.07
C TYR A 840 -10.16 -11.93 39.48
N ARG A 841 -10.16 -10.67 39.91
CA ARG A 841 -10.79 -10.23 41.18
C ARG A 841 -12.31 -10.46 41.16
N ILE A 842 -12.98 -10.20 40.04
CA ILE A 842 -14.43 -10.43 39.86
C ILE A 842 -14.75 -11.93 39.87
N GLU A 843 -14.02 -12.76 39.15
CA GLU A 843 -14.21 -14.23 39.16
C GLU A 843 -14.00 -14.80 40.58
N SER A 844 -12.97 -14.34 41.29
CA SER A 844 -12.72 -14.72 42.68
C SER A 844 -13.85 -14.29 43.64
N LEU A 845 -14.44 -13.10 43.44
CA LEU A 845 -15.58 -12.61 44.22
C LEU A 845 -16.85 -13.46 43.98
N ILE A 846 -17.11 -13.87 42.74
CA ILE A 846 -18.27 -14.71 42.42
C ILE A 846 -18.08 -16.13 42.97
N ALA A 847 -16.88 -16.69 42.87
CA ALA A 847 -16.55 -17.99 43.46
C ALA A 847 -16.73 -18.00 45.00
N PHE A 848 -16.23 -16.95 45.67
CA PHE A 848 -16.46 -16.76 47.10
C PHE A 848 -17.95 -16.65 47.42
N SER A 849 -18.69 -15.84 46.66
CA SER A 849 -20.13 -15.62 46.86
C SER A 849 -20.93 -16.90 46.70
N GLU A 850 -20.55 -17.78 45.76
CA GLU A 850 -21.19 -19.07 45.55
C GLU A 850 -21.03 -20.01 46.76
N ASP A 851 -19.81 -20.15 47.31
CA ASP A 851 -19.59 -20.99 48.50
C ASP A 851 -20.17 -20.38 49.78
N PHE A 852 -20.09 -19.06 49.93
CA PHE A 852 -20.69 -18.33 51.05
C PHE A 852 -22.21 -18.51 51.08
N VAL A 853 -22.91 -18.27 49.96
CA VAL A 853 -24.37 -18.43 49.87
C VAL A 853 -24.78 -19.90 50.05
N ARG A 854 -24.01 -20.87 49.52
CA ARG A 854 -24.23 -22.31 49.75
C ARG A 854 -24.23 -22.65 51.24
N ARG A 855 -23.23 -22.18 51.99
CA ARG A 855 -23.12 -22.42 53.45
C ARG A 855 -24.21 -21.68 54.23
N LEU A 856 -24.51 -20.44 53.85
CA LEU A 856 -25.57 -19.63 54.47
C LEU A 856 -26.95 -20.27 54.30
N GLN A 857 -27.25 -20.84 53.12
CA GLN A 857 -28.49 -21.59 52.88
C GLN A 857 -28.58 -22.88 53.72
N ALA A 858 -27.45 -23.60 53.89
CA ALA A 858 -27.40 -24.78 54.75
C ALA A 858 -27.64 -24.42 56.23
N ASP A 859 -27.04 -23.33 56.71
CA ASP A 859 -27.26 -22.81 58.06
C ASP A 859 -28.70 -22.31 58.26
N GLN A 860 -29.26 -21.56 57.30
CA GLN A 860 -30.65 -21.12 57.34
C GLN A 860 -31.62 -22.31 57.41
N LYS A 861 -31.37 -23.38 56.64
CA LYS A 861 -32.13 -24.64 56.72
C LYS A 861 -32.02 -25.31 58.09
N ARG A 862 -30.81 -25.40 58.66
CA ARG A 862 -30.56 -25.90 60.02
C ARG A 862 -31.37 -25.12 61.05
N ARG A 863 -31.30 -23.78 61.02
CA ARG A 863 -32.03 -22.90 61.94
C ARG A 863 -33.54 -23.04 61.80
N TYR A 864 -34.06 -23.23 60.58
CA TYR A 864 -35.47 -23.52 60.34
C TYR A 864 -35.91 -24.88 60.94
N GLN A 865 -35.09 -25.93 60.79
CA GLN A 865 -35.38 -27.25 61.36
C GLN A 865 -35.41 -27.22 62.89
N VAL A 866 -34.40 -26.61 63.52
CA VAL A 866 -34.36 -26.39 64.98
C VAL A 866 -35.59 -25.61 65.45
N LEU A 867 -35.99 -24.57 64.72
CA LEU A 867 -37.19 -23.79 65.07
C LEU A 867 -38.47 -24.64 65.02
N LYS A 868 -38.61 -25.49 64.00
CA LYS A 868 -39.76 -26.39 63.82
C LYS A 868 -39.88 -27.46 64.92
N GLU A 869 -38.76 -27.89 65.46
CA GLU A 869 -38.68 -28.90 66.54
C GLU A 869 -38.79 -28.27 67.95
N SER A 870 -38.61 -26.95 68.06
CA SER A 870 -38.63 -26.23 69.34
C SER A 870 -40.02 -25.81 69.81
N SER A 871 -40.32 -26.01 71.11
CA SER A 871 -41.56 -25.57 71.78
C SER A 871 -41.45 -24.15 72.36
N LEU A 872 -41.11 -23.17 71.52
CA LEU A 872 -40.90 -21.78 71.94
C LEU A 872 -42.20 -21.00 72.21
N PRO A 873 -42.21 -20.06 73.19
CA PRO A 873 -43.34 -19.15 73.41
C PRO A 873 -43.74 -18.35 72.15
N PRO A 874 -45.04 -18.06 71.92
CA PRO A 874 -45.53 -17.42 70.69
C PRO A 874 -44.83 -16.10 70.34
N ALA A 875 -44.48 -15.28 71.32
CA ALA A 875 -43.77 -14.01 71.09
C ALA A 875 -42.34 -14.19 70.54
N LEU A 876 -41.63 -15.23 70.99
CA LEU A 876 -40.28 -15.57 70.50
C LEU A 876 -40.36 -16.28 69.15
N MET A 877 -41.35 -17.18 68.98
CA MET A 877 -41.62 -17.83 67.70
C MET A 877 -41.99 -16.81 66.61
N ALA A 878 -42.81 -15.79 66.92
CA ALA A 878 -43.15 -14.72 65.99
C ALA A 878 -41.94 -13.88 65.54
N LYS A 879 -40.97 -13.62 66.45
CA LYS A 879 -39.70 -12.96 66.11
C LYS A 879 -38.82 -13.85 65.21
N LYS A 880 -38.52 -15.08 65.62
CA LYS A 880 -37.63 -15.99 64.85
C LYS A 880 -38.22 -16.43 63.51
N THR A 881 -39.53 -16.60 63.39
CA THR A 881 -40.20 -16.88 62.10
C THR A 881 -40.24 -15.68 61.13
N ARG A 882 -39.81 -14.47 61.54
CA ARG A 882 -39.84 -13.31 60.64
C ARG A 882 -38.85 -13.45 59.49
N GLU A 883 -37.65 -14.00 59.75
CA GLU A 883 -36.62 -14.23 58.73
C GLU A 883 -37.17 -15.00 57.52
N PHE A 884 -37.76 -16.17 57.77
CA PHE A 884 -38.32 -17.07 56.74
C PHE A 884 -39.57 -16.52 56.04
N ARG A 885 -40.07 -15.35 56.47
CA ARG A 885 -41.23 -14.64 55.88
C ARG A 885 -40.82 -13.34 55.17
N CYS A 886 -39.60 -12.85 55.37
CA CYS A 886 -39.07 -11.69 54.65
C CYS A 886 -38.72 -12.06 53.19
N PRO A 887 -38.80 -11.10 52.24
CA PRO A 887 -38.25 -11.28 50.89
C PRO A 887 -36.75 -11.61 50.91
N PRO A 888 -36.22 -12.39 49.95
CA PRO A 888 -34.80 -12.80 49.94
C PRO A 888 -33.80 -11.64 49.94
N LYS A 889 -34.15 -10.49 49.34
CA LYS A 889 -33.32 -9.28 49.35
C LYS A 889 -33.15 -8.74 50.78
N ASP A 890 -34.25 -8.66 51.53
CA ASP A 890 -34.27 -8.14 52.89
C ASP A 890 -33.62 -9.14 53.87
N GLN A 891 -33.79 -10.45 53.63
CA GLN A 891 -33.04 -11.50 54.31
C GLN A 891 -31.54 -11.28 54.12
N MET A 892 -31.04 -11.21 52.87
CA MET A 892 -29.62 -11.01 52.60
C MET A 892 -29.08 -9.71 53.17
N GLN A 893 -29.82 -8.60 53.07
CA GLN A 893 -29.39 -7.31 53.62
C GLN A 893 -29.27 -7.34 55.15
N ALA A 894 -30.17 -8.04 55.84
CA ALA A 894 -30.12 -8.19 57.29
C ALA A 894 -29.14 -9.27 57.77
N LEU A 895 -28.82 -10.28 56.93
CA LEU A 895 -27.81 -11.30 57.21
C LEU A 895 -26.37 -10.80 56.93
N LEU A 896 -26.18 -9.85 56.01
CA LEU A 896 -24.87 -9.29 55.65
C LEU A 896 -24.43 -8.11 56.55
N ASN A 897 -25.26 -7.66 57.49
CA ASN A 897 -25.10 -6.38 58.18
C ASN A 897 -24.18 -6.43 59.42
N PHE A 898 -23.11 -7.23 59.37
CA PHE A 898 -22.19 -7.58 60.46
C PHE A 898 -21.41 -6.42 61.13
N LYS A 899 -21.69 -5.15 60.79
CA LYS A 899 -21.02 -3.96 61.34
C LYS A 899 -21.90 -3.10 62.25
N ASN A 900 -23.22 -3.36 62.33
CA ASN A 900 -24.16 -2.51 63.07
C ASN A 900 -24.94 -3.27 64.16
N ASP A 901 -24.31 -3.45 65.33
CA ASP A 901 -24.97 -3.93 66.56
C ASP A 901 -25.97 -2.92 67.18
N LEU A 902 -26.29 -1.82 66.47
CA LEU A 902 -26.99 -0.64 66.99
C LEU A 902 -28.42 -0.44 66.46
N ASN A 903 -28.96 -1.37 65.67
CA ASN A 903 -30.34 -1.29 65.15
C ASN A 903 -31.23 -2.43 65.70
N ASP A 904 -31.84 -2.19 66.88
CA ASP A 904 -32.74 -3.08 67.64
C ASP A 904 -33.93 -3.70 66.86
N THR A 905 -34.17 -3.28 65.61
CA THR A 905 -35.34 -3.69 64.84
C THR A 905 -35.16 -5.00 64.07
N ILE A 906 -33.92 -5.46 63.78
CA ILE A 906 -33.67 -6.69 63.01
C ILE A 906 -32.57 -7.60 63.59
N VAL A 907 -32.91 -8.29 64.68
CA VAL A 907 -32.10 -9.39 65.24
C VAL A 907 -32.27 -10.68 64.42
N PHE A 908 -31.40 -10.87 63.42
CA PHE A 908 -31.15 -12.18 62.77
C PHE A 908 -29.70 -12.68 63.00
N HIS A 909 -28.81 -11.87 63.59
CA HIS A 909 -27.38 -12.13 63.69
C HIS A 909 -26.93 -13.09 64.82
N GLU A 910 -27.75 -13.28 65.85
CA GLU A 910 -27.37 -14.05 67.06
C GLU A 910 -27.23 -15.57 66.80
N ASP A 911 -28.02 -16.15 65.90
CA ASP A 911 -28.07 -17.61 65.69
C ASP A 911 -27.12 -18.14 64.58
N ILE A 912 -26.45 -17.25 63.82
CA ILE A 912 -25.57 -17.61 62.68
C ILE A 912 -24.22 -18.13 63.21
N GLN A 913 -23.71 -19.22 62.65
CA GLN A 913 -22.39 -19.78 62.98
C GLN A 913 -21.25 -18.75 62.79
N GLU A 914 -20.40 -18.56 63.80
CA GLU A 914 -19.25 -17.65 63.74
C GLU A 914 -18.29 -17.96 62.58
N GLU A 915 -18.11 -19.24 62.22
CA GLU A 915 -17.31 -19.67 61.07
C GLU A 915 -17.72 -18.97 59.74
N ILE A 916 -19.02 -18.70 59.56
CA ILE A 916 -19.55 -18.01 58.38
C ILE A 916 -19.28 -16.50 58.47
N LYS A 917 -19.33 -15.92 59.68
CA LYS A 917 -19.00 -14.51 59.91
C LYS A 917 -17.52 -14.25 59.67
N ASP A 918 -16.65 -15.09 60.21
CA ASP A 918 -15.20 -14.97 60.09
C ASP A 918 -14.72 -15.22 58.67
N MET A 919 -15.35 -16.13 57.93
CA MET A 919 -15.13 -16.29 56.49
C MET A 919 -15.33 -14.99 55.72
N LEU A 920 -16.42 -14.26 55.96
CA LEU A 920 -16.67 -12.99 55.28
C LEU A 920 -15.73 -11.88 55.75
N LYS A 921 -15.43 -11.79 57.06
CA LYS A 921 -14.45 -10.83 57.59
C LYS A 921 -13.07 -11.05 56.96
N ASN A 922 -12.60 -12.30 56.92
CA ASN A 922 -11.30 -12.66 56.34
C ASN A 922 -11.23 -12.36 54.84
N PHE A 923 -12.28 -12.71 54.08
CA PHE A 923 -12.35 -12.38 52.65
C PHE A 923 -12.37 -10.86 52.41
N HIS A 924 -13.14 -10.09 53.20
CA HIS A 924 -13.19 -8.63 53.10
C HIS A 924 -11.83 -7.99 53.41
N SER A 925 -11.13 -8.44 54.46
CA SER A 925 -9.79 -7.98 54.79
C SER A 925 -8.79 -8.29 53.67
N ASN A 926 -8.78 -9.52 53.14
CA ASN A 926 -7.89 -9.91 52.04
C ASN A 926 -8.17 -9.09 50.77
N LEU A 927 -9.44 -8.83 50.46
CA LEU A 927 -9.84 -8.00 49.31
C LEU A 927 -9.36 -6.54 49.46
N LEU A 928 -9.43 -5.98 50.66
CA LEU A 928 -8.94 -4.62 50.95
C LEU A 928 -7.41 -4.52 50.81
N VAL A 929 -6.66 -5.52 51.29
CA VAL A 929 -5.19 -5.53 51.12
C VAL A 929 -4.81 -5.59 49.63
N LEU A 930 -5.52 -6.39 48.83
CA LEU A 930 -5.33 -6.46 47.37
C LEU A 930 -5.74 -5.17 46.62
N GLN A 931 -6.52 -4.29 47.24
CA GLN A 931 -6.81 -2.95 46.71
C GLN A 931 -5.74 -1.94 47.11
N GLN A 932 -5.28 -1.95 48.37
CA GLN A 932 -4.25 -1.03 48.87
C GLN A 932 -2.89 -1.19 48.17
N VAL A 933 -2.54 -2.39 47.71
CA VAL A 933 -1.31 -2.66 46.93
C VAL A 933 -1.40 -2.12 45.47
N VAL A 934 -2.48 -1.43 45.09
CA VAL A 934 -2.65 -0.79 43.76
C VAL A 934 -2.69 0.75 43.84
N GLU A 935 -2.71 1.33 45.05
CA GLU A 935 -2.64 2.80 45.24
C GLU A 935 -1.20 3.31 45.51
N VAL A 936 -0.21 2.42 45.45
CA VAL A 936 1.24 2.70 45.57
C VAL A 936 1.93 2.26 44.30
#